data_AF-A0A9X4RGN2-F1
#
_entry.id   AF-A0A9X4RGN2-F1
#
_cell.length_a   1.000
_cell.length_b   1.000
_cell.length_c   1.000
_cell.angle_alpha   90.00
_cell.angle_beta   90.00
_cell.angle_gamma   90.00
#
_symmetry.space_group_name_H-M   'P 1'
#
loop_
_entity.id
_entity.type
_entity.pdbx_description
1 polymer ?
#
loop_
_entity_poly.entity_id
_entity_poly.type
_entity_poly.pdbx_seq_one_letter_code
_entity_poly.pdbx_strand_id
1 'polypeptide(L)'
;MIAIKTLKANWENLPLRFKQWGGFFLSSGSVYLLVFGLRWLGWLQPSEWAAFDLFVQLRPMEPVDERIVIVGVQESDIRYLGSWPASDRTLAKILRKIREQKPKVIGLDLYRDIPVGDGYQELEEIFKTTPNLIGIEKSINDRFSTAISPSPILKALGQVSANDVIVDPDGRLRRALLYPMPKGNEGLPSLGLAVSLVYLKDKGIEPKSSPSGYLQLGEAVFKPLENTDGGYVRIDAGGYQVLMNYHGSSQKFRSVSLEDILENRIAPDLMRDRIVLIGAQASSLNDVFYTPYSSNFITSPAQMSGVEFQANLVKLILGAASDQRPLFHVWSDIGEEMWIAIWSIAGAAIVWIFSTKRLVLLTGTVIFGMGFLIGGSYLLFLGGWWIPLAPALYTFIGSMMVMQSYMYVSRLRELNSALSDSIELLAHDASHDALTGLPNRNLFMDRVDHAIKYSKRNSNYLFAIFFIDLDRFKMINDSLGHNMGDRFLQAIAALLQDCLRSIDTVARLGGDEFTILVDDIQDVSEALTVADRILHRFLSPITIGGEAIFPSASIGIVISTPDYDNCIDLLRDADIAMYRAKSLGKGRYTLFDQEMYEQTLRLTQLESELHYALEHREFELYYQPIVSLTTDQLAGFEALIRWKNPKRGFISPIEFIPLAEDTGLIVAVGDWVLREACQQLTDWLQKFPEAANLKMSINLASHQIREPDLLDKLDAILAETGVNGSSIRLEITESTLMDQGEQTIAKLAQLRARNIQLSIDDFGQGYSSLSYLHRFPINILKIDRAFVSQMSDGGENIEIVRTITMLAHTLNMSVVAEGVETEQQVEILKKLGCEFGQGYLFSHPLTASAAEQAIANSIQAIVI
;
A
#
# COMPACT_ATOMS: atom_id res chain seq x y z
N MET A 1 -36.49 -5.04 -5.65
CA MET A 1 -35.45 -3.99 -5.79
C MET A 1 -34.06 -4.45 -5.32
N ILE A 2 -33.94 -5.16 -4.18
CA ILE A 2 -32.65 -5.69 -3.66
C ILE A 2 -32.05 -6.78 -4.56
N ALA A 3 -32.87 -7.65 -5.16
CA ALA A 3 -32.43 -8.66 -6.14
C ALA A 3 -31.88 -8.05 -7.46
N ILE A 4 -32.39 -6.88 -7.86
CA ILE A 4 -31.96 -6.17 -9.08
C ILE A 4 -30.63 -5.44 -8.82
N LYS A 5 -30.43 -4.88 -7.62
CA LYS A 5 -29.13 -4.31 -7.20
C LYS A 5 -28.02 -5.35 -7.11
N THR A 6 -28.32 -6.58 -6.66
CA THR A 6 -27.35 -7.69 -6.61
C THR A 6 -27.03 -8.27 -7.98
N LEU A 7 -27.99 -8.31 -8.91
CA LEU A 7 -27.74 -8.68 -10.31
C LEU A 7 -26.91 -7.61 -11.05
N LYS A 8 -27.17 -6.32 -10.82
CA LYS A 8 -26.40 -5.21 -11.43
C LYS A 8 -24.95 -5.14 -10.90
N ALA A 9 -24.75 -5.34 -9.60
CA ALA A 9 -23.42 -5.44 -8.98
C ALA A 9 -22.64 -6.69 -9.43
N ASN A 10 -23.32 -7.77 -9.79
CA ASN A 10 -22.68 -8.95 -10.40
C ASN A 10 -22.27 -8.71 -11.86
N TRP A 11 -23.03 -7.90 -12.61
CA TRP A 11 -22.72 -7.54 -14.00
C TRP A 11 -21.60 -6.51 -14.14
N GLU A 12 -21.52 -5.51 -13.26
CA GLU A 12 -20.41 -4.53 -13.27
C GLU A 12 -19.06 -5.17 -12.88
N ASN A 13 -19.06 -6.31 -12.19
CA ASN A 13 -17.88 -7.09 -11.83
C ASN A 13 -17.50 -8.21 -12.83
N LEU A 14 -18.25 -8.38 -13.93
CA LEU A 14 -17.95 -9.40 -14.95
C LEU A 14 -16.53 -9.27 -15.56
N PRO A 15 -16.01 -8.06 -15.88
CA PRO A 15 -14.67 -7.90 -16.46
C PRO A 15 -13.56 -8.29 -15.48
N LEU A 16 -13.73 -7.96 -14.19
CA LEU A 16 -12.83 -8.34 -13.09
C LEU A 16 -12.84 -9.86 -12.87
N ARG A 17 -14.01 -10.50 -12.93
CA ARG A 17 -14.13 -11.96 -12.90
C ARG A 17 -13.49 -12.60 -14.14
N PHE A 18 -13.72 -12.09 -15.35
CA PHE A 18 -13.12 -12.64 -16.58
C PHE A 18 -11.59 -12.64 -16.55
N LYS A 19 -10.97 -11.59 -15.99
CA LYS A 19 -9.51 -11.53 -15.79
C LYS A 19 -9.04 -12.61 -14.78
N GLN A 20 -9.84 -12.91 -13.75
CA GLN A 20 -9.59 -13.99 -12.79
C GLN A 20 -9.81 -15.40 -13.38
N TRP A 21 -10.77 -15.57 -14.30
CA TRP A 21 -10.97 -16.83 -15.04
C TRP A 21 -9.81 -17.12 -16.00
N GLY A 22 -9.13 -16.09 -16.52
CA GLY A 22 -7.94 -16.25 -17.36
C GLY A 22 -6.83 -17.05 -16.67
N GLY A 23 -6.53 -16.76 -15.40
CA GLY A 23 -5.55 -17.53 -14.63
C GLY A 23 -5.96 -18.98 -14.38
N PHE A 24 -7.25 -19.20 -14.11
CA PHE A 24 -7.82 -20.53 -13.91
C PHE A 24 -7.63 -21.40 -15.16
N PHE A 25 -8.14 -20.97 -16.31
CA PHE A 25 -8.04 -21.74 -17.56
C PHE A 25 -6.61 -21.91 -18.04
N LEU A 26 -5.78 -20.88 -17.86
CA LEU A 26 -4.36 -20.97 -18.19
C LEU A 26 -3.67 -22.05 -17.35
N SER A 27 -3.89 -22.05 -16.03
CA SER A 27 -3.26 -23.01 -15.11
C SER A 27 -3.72 -24.45 -15.34
N SER A 28 -5.03 -24.72 -15.42
CA SER A 28 -5.55 -26.06 -15.61
C SER A 28 -5.24 -26.58 -17.02
N GLY A 29 -5.31 -25.72 -18.03
CA GLY A 29 -5.03 -26.07 -19.42
C GLY A 29 -3.55 -26.33 -19.67
N SER A 30 -2.65 -25.46 -19.21
CA SER A 30 -1.21 -25.61 -19.44
C SER A 30 -0.64 -26.84 -18.74
N VAL A 31 -1.07 -27.12 -17.51
CA VAL A 31 -0.61 -28.29 -16.77
C VAL A 31 -1.16 -29.57 -17.37
N TYR A 32 -2.44 -29.58 -17.77
CA TYR A 32 -3.02 -30.74 -18.47
C TYR A 32 -2.23 -31.05 -19.74
N LEU A 33 -1.97 -30.06 -20.60
CA LEU A 33 -1.21 -30.25 -21.84
C LEU A 33 0.22 -30.74 -21.59
N LEU A 34 0.88 -30.20 -20.55
CA LEU A 34 2.22 -30.66 -20.16
C LEU A 34 2.22 -32.12 -19.73
N VAL A 35 1.33 -32.49 -18.80
CA VAL A 35 1.25 -33.87 -18.28
C VAL A 35 0.80 -34.83 -19.37
N PHE A 36 -0.13 -34.42 -20.24
CA PHE A 36 -0.53 -35.19 -21.41
C PHE A 36 0.65 -35.44 -22.34
N GLY A 37 1.45 -34.42 -22.65
CA GLY A 37 2.67 -34.58 -23.45
C GLY A 37 3.69 -35.52 -22.80
N LEU A 38 3.94 -35.38 -21.50
CA LEU A 38 4.83 -36.27 -20.74
C LEU A 38 4.33 -37.72 -20.72
N ARG A 39 3.01 -37.90 -20.61
CA ARG A 39 2.37 -39.21 -20.71
C ARG A 39 2.57 -39.79 -22.11
N TRP A 40 2.28 -39.04 -23.16
CA TRP A 40 2.39 -39.50 -24.55
C TRP A 40 3.83 -39.89 -24.94
N LEU A 41 4.83 -39.26 -24.32
CA LEU A 41 6.25 -39.61 -24.45
C LEU A 41 6.67 -40.84 -23.64
N GLY A 42 5.81 -41.38 -22.77
CA GLY A 42 6.09 -42.51 -21.91
C GLY A 42 6.87 -42.17 -20.63
N TRP A 43 7.10 -40.89 -20.34
CA TRP A 43 7.92 -40.48 -19.18
C TRP A 43 7.23 -40.67 -17.84
N LEU A 44 5.89 -40.79 -17.84
CA LEU A 44 5.10 -41.06 -16.62
C LEU A 44 4.84 -42.56 -16.38
N GLN A 45 5.20 -43.41 -17.33
CA GLN A 45 4.99 -44.86 -17.26
C GLN A 45 5.66 -45.52 -16.04
N PRO A 46 6.91 -45.18 -15.65
CA PRO A 46 7.51 -45.75 -14.44
C PRO A 46 6.75 -45.42 -13.15
N SER A 47 6.21 -44.20 -13.03
CA SER A 47 5.40 -43.84 -11.86
C SER A 47 4.05 -44.56 -11.82
N GLU A 48 3.47 -44.83 -12.98
CA GLU A 48 2.22 -45.57 -13.10
C GLU A 48 2.42 -47.05 -12.71
N TRP A 49 3.51 -47.66 -13.17
CA TRP A 49 3.90 -49.01 -12.74
C TRP A 49 4.21 -49.10 -11.25
N ALA A 50 4.87 -48.10 -10.67
CA ALA A 50 5.11 -48.06 -9.24
C ALA A 50 3.78 -47.98 -8.44
N ALA A 51 2.79 -47.22 -8.94
CA ALA A 51 1.47 -47.17 -8.35
C ALA A 51 0.73 -48.51 -8.45
N PHE A 52 0.80 -49.18 -9.61
CA PHE A 52 0.25 -50.53 -9.80
C PHE A 52 0.85 -51.50 -8.79
N ASP A 53 2.17 -51.52 -8.65
CA ASP A 53 2.87 -52.43 -7.74
C ASP A 53 2.48 -52.18 -6.29
N LEU A 54 2.42 -50.92 -5.88
CA LEU A 54 1.97 -50.54 -4.54
C LEU A 54 0.54 -51.02 -4.28
N PHE A 55 -0.36 -50.86 -5.25
CA PHE A 55 -1.74 -51.32 -5.11
C PHE A 55 -1.85 -52.84 -5.03
N VAL A 56 -1.03 -53.58 -5.78
CA VAL A 56 -0.92 -55.04 -5.66
C VAL A 56 -0.44 -55.45 -4.26
N GLN A 57 0.59 -54.78 -3.73
CA GLN A 57 1.14 -55.07 -2.40
C GLN A 57 0.16 -54.78 -1.26
N LEU A 58 -0.64 -53.72 -1.39
CA LEU A 58 -1.63 -53.34 -0.40
C LEU A 58 -2.87 -54.25 -0.40
N ARG A 59 -2.97 -55.22 -1.31
CA ARG A 59 -4.14 -56.11 -1.35
C ARG A 59 -4.26 -56.96 -0.09
N PRO A 60 -5.50 -57.30 0.31
CA PRO A 60 -5.73 -58.30 1.34
C PRO A 60 -5.07 -59.64 0.98
N MET A 61 -4.57 -60.34 1.99
CA MET A 61 -4.02 -61.68 1.81
C MET A 61 -5.12 -62.68 1.48
N GLU A 62 -4.82 -63.61 0.58
CA GLU A 62 -5.75 -64.67 0.17
C GLU A 62 -5.22 -66.06 0.52
N PRO A 63 -6.11 -67.06 0.69
CA PRO A 63 -5.70 -68.45 0.81
C PRO A 63 -5.02 -68.96 -0.47
N VAL A 64 -4.14 -69.94 -0.28
CA VAL A 64 -3.50 -70.67 -1.39
C VAL A 64 -4.56 -71.44 -2.19
N ASP A 65 -4.45 -71.43 -3.51
CA ASP A 65 -5.35 -72.18 -4.40
C ASP A 65 -5.05 -73.68 -4.30
N GLU A 66 -5.95 -74.44 -3.66
CA GLU A 66 -5.77 -75.87 -3.43
C GLU A 66 -5.85 -76.72 -4.71
N ARG A 67 -6.32 -76.14 -5.83
CA ARG A 67 -6.40 -76.83 -7.13
C ARG A 67 -5.04 -77.03 -7.77
N ILE A 68 -4.00 -76.33 -7.30
CA ILE A 68 -2.68 -76.27 -7.92
C ILE A 68 -1.64 -76.84 -6.94
N VAL A 69 -0.80 -77.75 -7.42
CA VAL A 69 0.37 -78.27 -6.70
C VAL A 69 1.61 -78.07 -7.56
N ILE A 70 2.66 -77.50 -6.98
CA ILE A 70 3.96 -77.34 -7.64
C ILE A 70 4.86 -78.52 -7.24
N VAL A 71 5.49 -79.13 -8.22
CA VAL A 71 6.61 -80.06 -8.04
C VAL A 71 7.87 -79.28 -8.43
N GLY A 72 8.51 -78.70 -7.43
CA GLY A 72 9.63 -77.79 -7.63
C GLY A 72 10.95 -78.52 -7.64
N VAL A 73 11.80 -78.21 -8.62
CA VAL A 73 13.23 -78.56 -8.58
C VAL A 73 13.92 -77.59 -7.62
N GLN A 74 14.24 -78.05 -6.42
CA GLN A 74 14.89 -77.27 -5.38
C GLN A 74 16.40 -77.49 -5.36
N GLU A 75 17.13 -76.64 -4.63
CA GLU A 75 18.60 -76.77 -4.48
C GLU A 75 18.98 -78.06 -3.73
N SER A 76 18.09 -78.60 -2.89
CA SER A 76 18.24 -79.94 -2.30
C SER A 76 18.17 -81.04 -3.35
N ASP A 77 17.27 -80.92 -4.32
CA ASP A 77 17.08 -81.93 -5.39
C ASP A 77 18.32 -82.00 -6.29
N ILE A 78 18.88 -80.85 -6.67
CA ILE A 78 20.10 -80.81 -7.51
C ILE A 78 21.27 -81.49 -6.78
N ARG A 79 21.41 -81.24 -5.48
CA ARG A 79 22.43 -81.88 -4.64
C ARG A 79 22.20 -83.39 -4.47
N TYR A 80 20.95 -83.80 -4.26
CA TYR A 80 20.57 -85.20 -4.13
C TYR A 80 20.81 -85.99 -5.43
N LEU A 81 20.48 -85.40 -6.59
CA LEU A 81 20.65 -86.02 -7.91
C LEU A 81 22.10 -85.97 -8.41
N GLY A 82 22.95 -85.08 -7.87
CA GLY A 82 24.35 -84.93 -8.23
C GLY A 82 24.64 -84.29 -9.60
N SER A 83 23.64 -84.15 -10.46
CA SER A 83 23.72 -83.48 -11.76
C SER A 83 22.36 -82.94 -12.20
N TRP A 84 22.36 -81.85 -12.97
CA TRP A 84 21.17 -81.25 -13.58
C TRP A 84 21.45 -80.88 -15.05
N PRO A 85 20.54 -81.11 -16.01
CA PRO A 85 19.20 -81.70 -15.84
C PRO A 85 19.20 -83.16 -15.38
N ALA A 86 18.17 -83.58 -14.64
CA ALA A 86 18.03 -84.98 -14.18
C ALA A 86 18.00 -85.97 -15.37
N SER A 87 18.54 -87.18 -15.20
CA SER A 87 18.49 -88.20 -16.27
C SER A 87 17.07 -88.56 -16.66
N ASP A 88 16.88 -88.97 -17.92
CA ASP A 88 15.56 -89.30 -18.47
C ASP A 88 14.89 -90.46 -17.70
N ARG A 89 15.68 -91.44 -17.23
CA ARG A 89 15.22 -92.49 -16.30
C ARG A 89 14.64 -91.92 -15.01
N THR A 90 15.30 -90.92 -14.43
CA THR A 90 14.88 -90.30 -13.18
C THR A 90 13.60 -89.50 -13.39
N LEU A 91 13.53 -88.72 -14.46
CA LEU A 91 12.32 -87.98 -14.82
C LEU A 91 11.14 -88.92 -15.13
N ALA A 92 11.39 -90.03 -15.84
CA ALA A 92 10.37 -91.05 -16.11
C ALA A 92 9.83 -91.69 -14.82
N LYS A 93 10.70 -91.96 -13.83
CA LYS A 93 10.28 -92.46 -12.50
C LYS A 93 9.42 -91.45 -11.74
N ILE A 94 9.81 -90.17 -11.75
CA ILE A 94 9.04 -89.09 -11.11
C ILE A 94 7.67 -88.96 -11.76
N LEU A 95 7.61 -88.87 -13.08
CA LEU A 95 6.35 -88.77 -13.82
C LEU A 95 5.45 -89.99 -13.61
N ARG A 96 6.02 -91.20 -13.51
CA ARG A 96 5.27 -92.42 -13.20
C ARG A 96 4.58 -92.34 -11.83
N LYS A 97 5.31 -91.92 -10.79
CA LYS A 97 4.76 -91.73 -9.43
C LYS A 97 3.70 -90.64 -9.37
N ILE A 98 3.93 -89.52 -10.07
CA ILE A 98 2.93 -88.45 -10.18
C ILE A 98 1.66 -88.97 -10.86
N ARG A 99 1.80 -89.71 -11.97
CA ARG A 99 0.68 -90.31 -12.71
C ARG A 99 -0.13 -91.29 -11.86
N GLU A 100 0.52 -92.07 -10.99
CA GLU A 100 -0.16 -93.01 -10.07
C GLU A 100 -1.17 -92.31 -9.14
N GLN A 101 -0.93 -91.04 -8.77
CA GLN A 101 -1.89 -90.24 -7.98
C GLN A 101 -3.08 -89.69 -8.79
N LYS A 102 -3.11 -89.91 -10.11
CA LYS A 102 -4.17 -89.46 -11.04
C LYS A 102 -4.44 -87.95 -10.97
N PRO A 103 -3.43 -87.10 -11.30
CA PRO A 103 -3.65 -85.68 -11.44
C PRO A 103 -4.57 -85.38 -12.62
N LYS A 104 -5.21 -84.22 -12.60
CA LYS A 104 -6.11 -83.80 -13.68
C LYS A 104 -5.32 -83.49 -14.95
N VAL A 105 -4.26 -82.72 -14.80
CA VAL A 105 -3.33 -82.34 -15.86
C VAL A 105 -1.96 -82.10 -15.24
N ILE A 106 -0.91 -82.44 -15.99
CA ILE A 106 0.48 -82.24 -15.59
C ILE A 106 1.10 -81.26 -16.58
N GLY A 107 1.50 -80.09 -16.11
CA GLY A 107 2.35 -79.17 -16.86
C GLY A 107 3.82 -79.44 -16.57
N LEU A 108 4.59 -79.80 -17.58
CA LEU A 108 6.04 -80.05 -17.48
C LEU A 108 6.80 -78.82 -17.98
N ASP A 109 7.11 -77.92 -17.06
CA ASP A 109 7.94 -76.73 -17.25
C ASP A 109 9.44 -77.07 -17.17
N LEU A 110 9.85 -78.08 -17.93
CA LEU A 110 11.24 -78.55 -18.03
C LEU A 110 11.56 -78.91 -19.49
N TYR A 111 12.58 -78.28 -20.05
CA TYR A 111 12.99 -78.55 -21.43
C TYR A 111 13.59 -79.96 -21.57
N ARG A 112 13.11 -80.69 -22.59
CA ARG A 112 13.54 -82.05 -22.98
C ARG A 112 13.54 -82.19 -24.50
N ASP A 113 14.27 -81.31 -25.16
CA ASP A 113 14.49 -81.29 -26.62
C ASP A 113 15.44 -82.40 -27.09
N ILE A 114 16.48 -82.68 -26.29
CA ILE A 114 17.46 -83.74 -26.51
C ILE A 114 17.48 -84.75 -25.35
N PRO A 115 17.87 -86.02 -25.60
CA PRO A 115 18.03 -87.03 -24.54
C PRO A 115 19.05 -86.60 -23.49
N VAL A 116 18.75 -86.85 -22.20
CA VAL A 116 19.64 -86.52 -21.07
C VAL A 116 19.96 -87.77 -20.26
N GLY A 117 21.22 -88.20 -20.30
CA GLY A 117 21.69 -89.37 -19.56
C GLY A 117 21.08 -90.68 -20.07
N ASP A 118 20.72 -91.58 -19.16
CA ASP A 118 20.13 -92.88 -19.46
C ASP A 118 18.59 -92.86 -19.36
N GLY A 119 17.91 -93.83 -20.00
CA GLY A 119 16.47 -94.05 -19.86
C GLY A 119 15.55 -93.29 -20.81
N TYR A 120 16.06 -92.76 -21.92
CA TYR A 120 15.24 -92.06 -22.93
C TYR A 120 14.01 -92.86 -23.40
N GLN A 121 14.15 -94.18 -23.63
CA GLN A 121 13.03 -95.05 -24.00
C GLN A 121 11.95 -95.14 -22.92
N GLU A 122 12.35 -95.17 -21.64
CA GLU A 122 11.42 -95.19 -20.50
C GLU A 122 10.63 -93.88 -20.43
N LEU A 123 11.29 -92.74 -20.71
CA LEU A 123 10.66 -91.43 -20.75
C LEU A 123 9.69 -91.29 -21.94
N GLU A 124 10.07 -91.78 -23.12
CA GLU A 124 9.21 -91.81 -24.31
C GLU A 124 7.94 -92.63 -24.07
N GLU A 125 8.06 -93.79 -23.43
CA GLU A 125 6.90 -94.62 -23.06
C GLU A 125 5.98 -93.86 -22.08
N ILE A 126 6.54 -93.19 -21.08
CA ILE A 126 5.77 -92.39 -20.13
C ILE A 126 5.04 -91.23 -20.84
N PHE A 127 5.68 -90.53 -21.77
CA PHE A 127 5.02 -89.48 -22.57
C PHE A 127 3.85 -90.04 -23.38
N LYS A 128 4.04 -91.15 -24.11
CA LYS A 128 2.96 -91.80 -24.89
C LYS A 128 1.80 -92.30 -24.04
N THR A 129 2.08 -92.73 -22.80
CA THR A 129 1.08 -93.32 -21.89
C THR A 129 0.43 -92.31 -20.93
N THR A 130 0.76 -91.02 -21.04
CA THR A 130 0.24 -89.97 -20.16
C THR A 130 -0.46 -88.88 -20.99
N PRO A 131 -1.74 -89.07 -21.38
CA PRO A 131 -2.44 -88.18 -22.32
C PRO A 131 -2.75 -86.78 -21.77
N ASN A 132 -2.64 -86.58 -20.44
CA ASN A 132 -2.86 -85.31 -19.76
C ASN A 132 -1.55 -84.61 -19.34
N LEU A 133 -0.41 -85.01 -19.90
CA LEU A 133 0.86 -84.32 -19.77
C LEU A 133 1.00 -83.27 -20.87
N ILE A 134 1.44 -82.06 -20.52
CA ILE A 134 1.71 -80.97 -21.45
C ILE A 134 3.15 -80.51 -21.23
N GLY A 135 3.98 -80.60 -22.27
CA GLY A 135 5.34 -80.07 -22.26
C GLY A 135 5.41 -78.62 -22.73
N ILE A 136 6.63 -78.09 -22.72
CA ILE A 136 6.92 -76.72 -23.14
C ILE A 136 7.82 -76.65 -24.37
N GLU A 137 7.66 -75.58 -25.13
CA GLU A 137 8.67 -75.00 -26.01
C GLU A 137 8.87 -73.53 -25.69
N LYS A 138 10.02 -72.99 -26.06
CA LYS A 138 10.25 -71.54 -26.06
C LYS A 138 10.29 -71.07 -27.49
N SER A 139 9.25 -70.34 -27.92
CA SER A 139 9.04 -70.01 -29.33
C SER A 139 9.71 -68.68 -29.73
N ILE A 140 9.99 -67.78 -28.78
CA ILE A 140 10.56 -66.45 -29.02
C ILE A 140 12.02 -66.38 -28.53
N ASN A 141 12.91 -65.84 -29.38
CA ASN A 141 14.25 -65.43 -28.94
C ASN A 141 14.16 -64.09 -28.19
N ASP A 142 14.60 -64.04 -26.95
CA ASP A 142 14.67 -62.80 -26.17
C ASP A 142 16.11 -62.47 -25.73
N ARG A 143 16.31 -61.32 -25.07
CA ARG A 143 17.63 -60.88 -24.60
C ARG A 143 18.24 -61.80 -23.53
N PHE A 144 17.45 -62.69 -22.93
CA PHE A 144 17.81 -63.50 -21.77
C PHE A 144 17.98 -64.99 -22.12
N SER A 145 17.44 -65.48 -23.24
CA SER A 145 17.51 -66.89 -23.65
C SER A 145 17.10 -67.14 -25.10
N THR A 146 17.69 -68.17 -25.72
CA THR A 146 17.40 -68.63 -27.09
C THR A 146 16.15 -69.51 -27.12
N ALA A 147 15.48 -69.59 -28.28
CA ALA A 147 14.38 -70.52 -28.53
C ALA A 147 14.82 -71.97 -28.29
N ILE A 148 13.95 -72.74 -27.62
CA ILE A 148 14.21 -74.13 -27.25
C ILE A 148 13.07 -74.97 -27.82
N SER A 149 13.42 -75.97 -28.62
CA SER A 149 12.44 -76.88 -29.24
C SER A 149 11.76 -77.75 -28.18
N PRO A 150 10.53 -78.22 -28.39
CA PRO A 150 9.91 -79.17 -27.49
C PRO A 150 10.46 -80.59 -27.70
N SER A 151 10.07 -81.50 -26.80
CA SER A 151 10.24 -82.94 -27.04
C SER A 151 9.55 -83.36 -28.34
N PRO A 152 10.24 -84.07 -29.26
CA PRO A 152 9.66 -84.54 -30.51
C PRO A 152 8.40 -85.40 -30.32
N ILE A 153 8.35 -86.17 -29.23
CA ILE A 153 7.24 -87.08 -28.90
C ILE A 153 6.03 -86.28 -28.46
N LEU A 154 6.19 -85.35 -27.51
CA LEU A 154 5.10 -84.50 -27.04
C LEU A 154 4.57 -83.62 -28.18
N LYS A 155 5.45 -83.15 -29.08
CA LYS A 155 5.06 -82.40 -30.28
C LYS A 155 4.20 -83.24 -31.22
N ALA A 156 4.58 -84.49 -31.47
CA ALA A 156 3.79 -85.41 -32.30
C ALA A 156 2.42 -85.74 -31.68
N LEU A 157 2.30 -85.71 -30.35
CA LEU A 157 1.05 -85.93 -29.61
C LEU A 157 0.18 -84.66 -29.48
N GLY A 158 0.64 -83.50 -29.95
CA GLY A 158 -0.06 -82.22 -29.75
C GLY A 158 -0.08 -81.76 -28.29
N GLN A 159 0.85 -82.24 -27.46
CA GLN A 159 0.95 -82.00 -26.02
C GLN A 159 2.05 -80.98 -25.69
N VAL A 160 2.11 -79.88 -26.44
CA VAL A 160 3.12 -78.83 -26.26
C VAL A 160 2.44 -77.50 -26.07
N SER A 161 3.03 -76.66 -25.23
CA SER A 161 2.61 -75.30 -24.93
C SER A 161 3.79 -74.34 -24.97
N ALA A 162 3.53 -73.04 -25.09
CA ALA A 162 4.57 -72.02 -25.07
C ALA A 162 4.96 -71.66 -23.62
N ASN A 163 6.24 -71.44 -23.38
CA ASN A 163 6.77 -70.97 -22.09
C ASN A 163 7.40 -69.57 -22.16
N ASP A 164 6.99 -68.78 -23.15
CA ASP A 164 7.43 -67.41 -23.32
C ASP A 164 6.84 -66.50 -22.22
N VAL A 165 7.70 -65.69 -21.61
CA VAL A 165 7.35 -64.70 -20.59
C VAL A 165 7.71 -63.30 -21.06
N ILE A 166 6.92 -62.30 -20.67
CA ILE A 166 7.19 -60.89 -21.01
C ILE A 166 7.56 -60.13 -19.75
N VAL A 167 8.80 -59.66 -19.74
CA VAL A 167 9.33 -58.81 -18.67
C VAL A 167 9.23 -57.35 -19.10
N ASP A 168 8.69 -56.50 -18.22
CA ASP A 168 8.66 -55.06 -18.44
C ASP A 168 10.09 -54.47 -18.44
N PRO A 169 10.31 -53.28 -19.04
CA PRO A 169 11.62 -52.62 -19.07
C PRO A 169 12.34 -52.46 -17.73
N ASP A 170 11.60 -52.47 -16.61
CA ASP A 170 12.14 -52.40 -15.25
C ASP A 170 12.42 -53.78 -14.61
N GLY A 171 12.32 -54.85 -15.40
CA GLY A 171 12.67 -56.21 -14.97
C GLY A 171 11.55 -56.98 -14.27
N ARG A 172 10.32 -56.46 -14.25
CA ARG A 172 9.19 -57.07 -13.53
C ARG A 172 8.16 -57.71 -14.45
N LEU A 173 7.55 -58.80 -13.98
CA LEU A 173 6.41 -59.45 -14.61
C LEU A 173 5.12 -58.82 -14.09
N ARG A 174 4.46 -57.98 -14.91
CA ARG A 174 3.09 -57.47 -14.65
C ARG A 174 2.07 -57.96 -15.66
N ARG A 175 2.54 -58.52 -16.78
CA ARG A 175 1.75 -59.00 -17.91
C ARG A 175 2.01 -60.49 -18.12
N ALA A 176 1.01 -61.20 -18.62
CA ALA A 176 1.15 -62.58 -19.05
C ALA A 176 0.75 -62.77 -20.50
N LEU A 177 1.46 -63.67 -21.18
CA LEU A 177 1.10 -64.15 -22.50
C LEU A 177 0.11 -65.30 -22.38
N LEU A 178 -1.02 -65.17 -23.07
CA LEU A 178 -1.94 -66.27 -23.33
C LEU A 178 -1.56 -67.01 -24.62
N TYR A 179 -1.09 -66.26 -25.62
CA TYR A 179 -0.52 -66.77 -26.87
C TYR A 179 0.70 -65.92 -27.26
N PRO A 180 1.86 -66.51 -27.57
CA PRO A 180 3.09 -65.75 -27.88
C PRO A 180 3.04 -65.03 -29.25
N MET A 181 2.24 -65.54 -30.20
CA MET A 181 2.11 -64.96 -31.54
C MET A 181 0.77 -64.21 -31.70
N PRO A 182 0.73 -63.06 -32.39
CA PRO A 182 -0.50 -62.32 -32.64
C PRO A 182 -1.45 -63.05 -33.60
N LYS A 183 -2.72 -62.64 -33.61
CA LYS A 183 -3.84 -63.31 -34.31
C LYS A 183 -3.51 -63.74 -35.75
N GLY A 184 -3.81 -65.00 -36.06
CA GLY A 184 -3.87 -65.52 -37.44
C GLY A 184 -2.80 -66.53 -37.80
N ASN A 185 -1.80 -66.76 -36.95
CA ASN A 185 -0.85 -67.87 -37.06
C ASN A 185 -1.03 -68.83 -35.88
N GLU A 186 -0.94 -70.13 -36.13
CA GLU A 186 -1.13 -71.25 -35.20
C GLU A 186 -0.10 -71.26 -34.05
N GLY A 187 -0.11 -70.25 -33.18
CA GLY A 187 0.72 -70.20 -31.97
C GLY A 187 0.17 -71.11 -30.89
N LEU A 188 1.05 -71.82 -30.19
CA LEU A 188 0.67 -72.64 -29.05
C LEU A 188 0.18 -71.76 -27.88
N PRO A 189 -0.83 -72.19 -27.12
CA PRO A 189 -1.22 -71.51 -25.88
C PRO A 189 -0.05 -71.53 -24.89
N SER A 190 0.04 -70.53 -24.02
CA SER A 190 1.00 -70.56 -22.91
C SER A 190 0.73 -71.74 -21.97
N LEU A 191 1.75 -72.24 -21.28
CA LEU A 191 1.61 -73.39 -20.37
C LEU A 191 0.45 -73.21 -19.38
N GLY A 192 0.37 -72.04 -18.74
CA GLY A 192 -0.71 -71.70 -17.81
C GLY A 192 -2.10 -71.75 -18.47
N LEU A 193 -2.25 -71.28 -19.72
CA LEU A 193 -3.50 -71.40 -20.45
C LEU A 193 -3.80 -72.85 -20.83
N ALA A 194 -2.81 -73.58 -21.36
CA ALA A 194 -2.96 -74.96 -21.83
C ALA A 194 -3.47 -75.90 -20.72
N VAL A 195 -2.83 -75.86 -19.54
CA VAL A 195 -3.27 -76.68 -18.40
C VAL A 195 -4.63 -76.24 -17.86
N SER A 196 -4.93 -74.94 -17.89
CA SER A 196 -6.23 -74.41 -17.46
C SER A 196 -7.35 -74.88 -18.38
N LEU A 197 -7.13 -74.89 -19.70
CA LEU A 197 -8.12 -75.36 -20.68
C LEU A 197 -8.45 -76.85 -20.49
N VAL A 198 -7.43 -77.69 -20.24
CA VAL A 198 -7.66 -79.13 -19.94
C VAL A 198 -8.46 -79.30 -18.65
N TYR A 199 -8.15 -78.54 -17.61
CA TYR A 199 -8.88 -78.58 -16.34
C TYR A 199 -10.33 -78.09 -16.48
N LEU A 200 -10.56 -77.02 -17.25
CA LEU A 200 -11.86 -76.39 -17.46
C LEU A 200 -12.79 -77.18 -18.39
N LYS A 201 -12.23 -77.96 -19.32
CA LYS A 201 -13.00 -78.80 -20.25
C LYS A 201 -13.96 -79.74 -19.53
N ASP A 202 -13.53 -80.33 -18.42
CA ASP A 202 -14.35 -81.24 -17.62
C ASP A 202 -15.45 -80.53 -16.82
N LYS A 203 -15.37 -79.20 -16.73
CA LYS A 203 -16.44 -78.34 -16.20
C LYS A 203 -17.39 -77.81 -17.29
N GLY A 204 -17.22 -78.25 -18.54
CA GLY A 204 -17.99 -77.78 -19.69
C GLY A 204 -17.63 -76.36 -20.16
N ILE A 205 -16.47 -75.84 -19.73
CA ILE A 205 -16.01 -74.50 -20.10
C ILE A 205 -14.95 -74.65 -21.20
N GLU A 206 -15.34 -74.33 -22.43
CA GLU A 206 -14.47 -74.35 -23.62
C GLU A 206 -14.20 -72.92 -24.15
N PRO A 207 -13.05 -72.69 -24.79
CA PRO A 207 -12.68 -71.39 -25.32
C PRO A 207 -13.59 -71.00 -26.48
N LYS A 208 -14.26 -69.86 -26.34
CA LYS A 208 -15.03 -69.23 -27.43
C LYS A 208 -14.20 -68.08 -28.00
N SER A 209 -13.94 -68.13 -29.30
CA SER A 209 -13.32 -67.04 -30.05
C SER A 209 -14.42 -66.09 -30.54
N SER A 210 -14.26 -64.79 -30.28
CA SER A 210 -15.19 -63.74 -30.74
C SER A 210 -14.71 -63.10 -32.05
N PRO A 211 -15.61 -62.56 -32.91
CA PRO A 211 -15.22 -61.75 -34.07
C PRO A 211 -14.33 -60.56 -33.70
N SER A 212 -14.48 -60.00 -32.50
CA SER A 212 -13.65 -58.92 -31.96
C SER A 212 -12.38 -59.40 -31.23
N GLY A 213 -12.06 -60.69 -31.31
CA GLY A 213 -11.46 -61.52 -30.25
C GLY A 213 -10.32 -60.95 -29.43
N TYR A 214 -10.31 -60.92 -28.11
CA TYR A 214 -11.07 -61.53 -27.05
C TYR A 214 -11.27 -63.06 -27.06
N LEU A 215 -10.60 -63.69 -26.11
CA LEU A 215 -10.79 -65.06 -25.64
C LEU A 215 -11.86 -65.02 -24.54
N GLN A 216 -12.89 -65.86 -24.69
CA GLN A 216 -13.93 -66.01 -23.68
C GLN A 216 -13.90 -67.42 -23.10
N LEU A 217 -13.88 -67.50 -21.76
CA LEU A 217 -13.95 -68.74 -20.98
C LEU A 217 -15.12 -68.63 -20.00
N GLY A 218 -16.22 -69.33 -20.29
CA GLY A 218 -17.46 -69.17 -19.53
C GLY A 218 -18.02 -67.76 -19.71
N GLU A 219 -18.23 -67.04 -18.61
CA GLU A 219 -18.63 -65.62 -18.61
C GLU A 219 -17.43 -64.66 -18.62
N ALA A 220 -16.22 -65.15 -18.37
CA ALA A 220 -15.03 -64.31 -18.33
C ALA A 220 -14.54 -63.92 -19.73
N VAL A 221 -14.33 -62.62 -19.94
CA VAL A 221 -13.82 -62.04 -21.18
C VAL A 221 -12.41 -61.51 -20.97
N PHE A 222 -11.43 -62.21 -21.51
CA PHE A 222 -10.04 -61.78 -21.49
C PHE A 222 -9.84 -60.84 -22.67
N LYS A 223 -9.78 -59.52 -22.47
CA LYS A 223 -9.44 -58.59 -23.55
C LYS A 223 -7.92 -58.53 -23.74
N PRO A 224 -7.41 -58.56 -24.98
CA PRO A 224 -5.98 -58.36 -25.21
C PRO A 224 -5.62 -56.92 -24.86
N LEU A 225 -4.43 -56.70 -24.28
CA LEU A 225 -3.93 -55.35 -24.00
C LEU A 225 -3.58 -54.62 -25.29
N GLU A 226 -4.01 -53.37 -25.39
CA GLU A 226 -3.64 -52.44 -26.45
C GLU A 226 -2.41 -51.60 -26.06
N ASN A 227 -1.85 -50.87 -27.02
CA ASN A 227 -0.55 -50.19 -26.89
C ASN A 227 -0.48 -49.12 -25.77
N THR A 228 -1.63 -48.61 -25.34
CA THR A 228 -1.77 -47.53 -24.36
C THR A 228 -2.49 -47.94 -23.08
N ASP A 229 -2.87 -49.22 -22.99
CA ASP A 229 -3.65 -49.75 -21.87
C ASP A 229 -2.86 -49.74 -20.57
N GLY A 230 -3.54 -49.44 -19.47
CA GLY A 230 -3.05 -49.75 -18.12
C GLY A 230 -1.74 -49.09 -17.73
N GLY A 231 -1.56 -47.84 -18.17
CA GLY A 231 -0.37 -47.04 -17.85
C GLY A 231 0.83 -47.29 -18.76
N TYR A 232 0.68 -48.16 -19.76
CA TYR A 232 1.72 -48.37 -20.75
C TYR A 232 1.62 -47.35 -21.88
N VAL A 233 2.75 -47.07 -22.51
CA VAL A 233 2.84 -46.21 -23.68
C VAL A 233 3.72 -46.93 -24.69
N ARG A 234 3.13 -47.34 -25.83
CA ARG A 234 3.80 -48.11 -26.88
C ARG A 234 4.27 -49.48 -26.38
N ILE A 235 3.33 -50.31 -25.90
CA ILE A 235 3.59 -51.72 -25.61
C ILE A 235 4.21 -52.43 -26.83
N ASP A 236 5.14 -53.36 -26.59
CA ASP A 236 5.48 -54.38 -27.57
C ASP A 236 4.26 -55.30 -27.77
N ALA A 237 3.52 -55.08 -28.86
CA ALA A 237 2.24 -55.73 -29.15
C ALA A 237 2.38 -57.18 -29.67
N GLY A 238 3.52 -57.84 -29.44
CA GLY A 238 3.70 -59.25 -29.75
C GLY A 238 2.78 -60.14 -28.91
N GLY A 239 1.99 -61.00 -29.55
CA GLY A 239 1.16 -61.99 -28.87
C GLY A 239 -0.11 -61.46 -28.20
N TYR A 240 -0.83 -62.38 -27.58
CA TYR A 240 -2.05 -62.12 -26.81
C TYR A 240 -1.69 -61.91 -25.35
N GLN A 241 -1.71 -60.65 -24.89
CA GLN A 241 -1.28 -60.27 -23.55
C GLN A 241 -2.45 -59.85 -22.65
N VAL A 242 -2.35 -60.15 -21.36
CA VAL A 242 -3.28 -59.70 -20.31
C VAL A 242 -2.52 -59.18 -19.08
N LEU A 243 -3.13 -58.27 -18.32
CA LEU A 243 -2.57 -57.82 -17.04
C LEU A 243 -2.72 -58.92 -15.99
N MET A 244 -1.65 -59.18 -15.25
CA MET A 244 -1.65 -60.15 -14.16
C MET A 244 -2.39 -59.59 -12.96
N ASN A 245 -3.46 -60.27 -12.54
CA ASN A 245 -4.18 -59.98 -11.31
C ASN A 245 -3.54 -60.73 -10.14
N TYR A 246 -2.33 -60.33 -9.74
CA TYR A 246 -1.63 -60.92 -8.60
C TYR A 246 -2.45 -60.76 -7.30
N HIS A 247 -2.48 -61.80 -6.48
CA HIS A 247 -3.23 -61.85 -5.22
C HIS A 247 -2.28 -61.62 -4.04
N GLY A 248 -2.68 -60.82 -3.03
CA GLY A 248 -1.80 -60.34 -1.95
C GLY A 248 -1.00 -61.47 -1.30
N SER A 249 0.31 -61.53 -1.55
CA SER A 249 1.10 -62.73 -1.24
C SER A 249 1.77 -62.66 0.14
N SER A 250 1.40 -63.57 1.04
CA SER A 250 2.31 -64.08 2.09
C SER A 250 2.52 -65.59 2.05
N GLN A 251 1.71 -66.33 1.28
CA GLN A 251 1.77 -67.79 1.21
C GLN A 251 2.17 -68.26 -0.19
N LYS A 252 3.24 -69.07 -0.27
CA LYS A 252 3.65 -69.75 -1.50
C LYS A 252 2.64 -70.85 -1.85
N PHE A 253 2.51 -71.18 -3.14
CA PHE A 253 1.74 -72.35 -3.57
C PHE A 253 2.25 -73.61 -2.87
N ARG A 254 1.37 -74.59 -2.71
CA ARG A 254 1.77 -75.88 -2.14
C ARG A 254 2.80 -76.54 -3.05
N SER A 255 4.04 -76.62 -2.59
CA SER A 255 5.18 -77.17 -3.34
C SER A 255 5.74 -78.44 -2.68
N VAL A 256 6.19 -79.39 -3.49
CA VAL A 256 6.93 -80.59 -3.07
C VAL A 256 8.22 -80.73 -3.89
N SER A 257 9.26 -81.29 -3.27
CA SER A 257 10.57 -81.52 -3.92
C SER A 257 10.56 -82.80 -4.78
N LEU A 258 11.51 -82.92 -5.70
CA LEU A 258 11.68 -84.17 -6.47
C LEU A 258 12.13 -85.33 -5.57
N GLU A 259 12.99 -85.06 -4.59
CA GLU A 259 13.47 -86.01 -3.60
C GLU A 259 12.29 -86.64 -2.83
N ASP A 260 11.36 -85.82 -2.34
CA ASP A 260 10.20 -86.31 -1.59
C ASP A 260 9.29 -87.22 -2.41
N ILE A 261 9.20 -87.00 -3.72
CA ILE A 261 8.45 -87.88 -4.63
C ILE A 261 9.18 -89.22 -4.80
N LEU A 262 10.49 -89.17 -5.07
CA LEU A 262 11.31 -90.37 -5.27
C LEU A 262 11.28 -91.28 -4.04
N GLU A 263 11.40 -90.69 -2.84
CA GLU A 263 11.41 -91.38 -1.54
C GLU A 263 10.00 -91.69 -0.98
N ASN A 264 8.93 -91.37 -1.70
CA ASN A 264 7.53 -91.53 -1.24
C ASN A 264 7.21 -90.80 0.08
N ARG A 265 7.80 -89.63 0.33
CA ARG A 265 7.55 -88.78 1.52
C ARG A 265 6.36 -87.83 1.36
N ILE A 266 5.58 -87.97 0.29
CA ILE A 266 4.38 -87.14 0.02
C ILE A 266 3.07 -87.89 0.33
N ALA A 267 2.01 -87.14 0.62
CA ALA A 267 0.68 -87.74 0.83
C ALA A 267 0.17 -88.41 -0.47
N PRO A 268 -0.52 -89.57 -0.37
CA PRO A 268 -0.92 -90.38 -1.53
C PRO A 268 -2.00 -89.74 -2.41
N ASP A 269 -2.75 -88.77 -1.88
CA ASP A 269 -3.82 -88.03 -2.56
C ASP A 269 -3.45 -86.58 -2.86
N LEU A 270 -2.20 -86.18 -2.60
CA LEU A 270 -1.73 -84.79 -2.72
C LEU A 270 -2.03 -84.19 -4.10
N MET A 271 -1.83 -84.96 -5.16
CA MET A 271 -1.93 -84.51 -6.56
C MET A 271 -3.24 -84.93 -7.23
N ARG A 272 -4.08 -85.70 -6.53
CA ARG A 272 -5.29 -86.29 -7.10
C ARG A 272 -6.28 -85.22 -7.51
N ASP A 273 -6.80 -85.31 -8.75
CA ASP A 273 -7.79 -84.39 -9.32
C ASP A 273 -7.35 -82.90 -9.34
N ARG A 274 -6.03 -82.64 -9.22
CA ARG A 274 -5.43 -81.29 -9.22
C ARG A 274 -4.57 -81.04 -10.45
N ILE A 275 -4.25 -79.77 -10.68
CA ILE A 275 -3.25 -79.33 -11.65
C ILE A 275 -1.88 -79.48 -11.00
N VAL A 276 -0.98 -80.23 -11.63
CA VAL A 276 0.40 -80.40 -11.18
C VAL A 276 1.33 -79.66 -12.13
N LEU A 277 2.11 -78.71 -11.62
CA LEU A 277 3.12 -77.99 -12.39
C LEU A 277 4.51 -78.42 -11.93
N ILE A 278 5.31 -78.95 -12.85
CA ILE A 278 6.67 -79.44 -12.57
C ILE A 278 7.66 -78.45 -13.18
N GLY A 279 8.51 -77.81 -12.38
CA GLY A 279 9.44 -76.81 -12.91
C GLY A 279 10.50 -76.34 -11.91
N ALA A 280 11.38 -75.44 -12.36
CA ALA A 280 12.51 -74.96 -11.56
C ALA A 280 12.06 -74.05 -10.40
N GLN A 281 12.60 -74.27 -9.20
CA GLN A 281 12.49 -73.35 -8.05
C GLN A 281 13.86 -72.98 -7.45
N ALA A 282 14.91 -73.70 -7.84
CA ALA A 282 16.28 -73.46 -7.42
C ALA A 282 16.85 -72.19 -8.06
N SER A 283 17.44 -71.31 -7.25
CA SER A 283 18.06 -70.07 -7.74
C SER A 283 19.23 -70.33 -8.70
N SER A 284 19.89 -71.48 -8.58
CA SER A 284 20.98 -71.92 -9.48
C SER A 284 20.53 -72.16 -10.94
N LEU A 285 19.23 -72.36 -11.17
CA LEU A 285 18.67 -72.62 -12.50
C LEU A 285 18.28 -71.35 -13.28
N ASN A 286 18.47 -70.16 -12.68
CA ASN A 286 18.23 -68.85 -13.30
C ASN A 286 16.82 -68.66 -13.91
N ASP A 287 15.82 -69.40 -13.45
CA ASP A 287 14.42 -69.26 -13.85
C ASP A 287 13.62 -68.47 -12.80
N VAL A 288 14.07 -67.24 -12.53
CA VAL A 288 13.52 -66.37 -11.48
C VAL A 288 13.28 -64.96 -12.00
N PHE A 289 12.15 -64.38 -11.61
CA PHE A 289 11.67 -63.08 -12.09
C PHE A 289 11.26 -62.17 -10.93
N TYR A 290 11.38 -60.86 -11.13
CA TYR A 290 10.77 -59.89 -10.23
C TYR A 290 9.29 -59.72 -10.54
N THR A 291 8.50 -59.47 -9.51
CA THR A 291 7.05 -59.26 -9.59
C THR A 291 6.69 -57.98 -8.83
N PRO A 292 5.43 -57.53 -8.88
CA PRO A 292 4.96 -56.43 -8.04
C PRO A 292 5.28 -56.59 -6.54
N TYR A 293 5.43 -57.82 -6.02
CA TYR A 293 5.81 -58.07 -4.62
C TYR A 293 7.30 -57.90 -4.32
N SER A 294 8.13 -57.68 -5.35
CA SER A 294 9.59 -57.59 -5.21
C SER A 294 10.09 -56.23 -4.70
N SER A 295 9.23 -55.25 -4.41
CA SER A 295 9.64 -53.99 -3.76
C SER A 295 8.95 -53.81 -2.42
N ASN A 296 9.57 -54.24 -1.34
CA ASN A 296 9.16 -53.78 -0.01
C ASN A 296 10.18 -52.76 0.51
N PHE A 297 9.71 -51.71 1.18
CA PHE A 297 10.59 -50.74 1.87
C PHE A 297 11.36 -51.36 3.05
N ILE A 298 10.93 -52.53 3.53
CA ILE A 298 11.39 -53.14 4.79
C ILE A 298 12.14 -54.47 4.56
N THR A 299 11.86 -55.19 3.46
CA THR A 299 12.38 -56.54 3.22
C THR A 299 13.01 -56.67 1.84
N SER A 300 14.00 -57.57 1.71
CA SER A 300 14.64 -57.85 0.43
C SER A 300 13.63 -58.22 -0.67
N PRO A 301 13.87 -57.77 -1.92
CA PRO A 301 13.08 -58.17 -3.08
C PRO A 301 12.92 -59.68 -3.17
N ALA A 302 11.69 -60.19 -3.06
CA ALA A 302 11.41 -61.60 -3.28
C ALA A 302 11.27 -61.88 -4.78
N GLN A 303 12.07 -62.80 -5.31
CA GLN A 303 11.93 -63.31 -6.68
C GLN A 303 10.94 -64.48 -6.72
N MET A 304 10.22 -64.61 -7.83
CA MET A 304 9.27 -65.69 -8.12
C MET A 304 9.86 -66.58 -9.20
N SER A 305 9.73 -67.90 -9.08
CA SER A 305 10.21 -68.80 -10.15
C SER A 305 9.25 -68.86 -11.35
N GLY A 306 9.74 -69.27 -12.53
CA GLY A 306 8.91 -69.41 -13.74
C GLY A 306 7.68 -70.29 -13.51
N VAL A 307 7.85 -71.44 -12.84
CA VAL A 307 6.73 -72.33 -12.51
C VAL A 307 5.72 -71.70 -11.54
N GLU A 308 6.16 -70.85 -10.60
CA GLU A 308 5.27 -70.10 -9.71
C GLU A 308 4.50 -68.99 -10.47
N PHE A 309 5.13 -68.39 -11.48
CA PHE A 309 4.45 -67.46 -12.38
C PHE A 309 3.35 -68.17 -13.19
N GLN A 310 3.64 -69.36 -13.75
CA GLN A 310 2.65 -70.17 -14.45
C GLN A 310 1.49 -70.58 -13.51
N ALA A 311 1.80 -70.92 -12.25
CA ALA A 311 0.77 -71.19 -11.23
C ALA A 311 -0.13 -69.98 -10.96
N ASN A 312 0.43 -68.76 -10.90
CA ASN A 312 -0.36 -67.53 -10.77
C ASN A 312 -1.24 -67.27 -12.02
N LEU A 313 -0.75 -67.57 -13.22
CA LEU A 313 -1.53 -67.46 -14.45
C LEU A 313 -2.69 -68.46 -14.47
N VAL A 314 -2.47 -69.70 -14.03
CA VAL A 314 -3.53 -70.70 -13.85
C VAL A 314 -4.56 -70.20 -12.83
N LYS A 315 -4.12 -69.69 -11.68
CA LYS A 315 -5.01 -69.11 -10.66
C LYS A 315 -5.86 -67.98 -11.22
N LEU A 316 -5.27 -67.09 -12.03
CA LEU A 316 -5.99 -66.01 -12.73
C LEU A 316 -7.09 -66.55 -13.64
N ILE A 317 -6.74 -67.52 -14.50
CA ILE A 317 -7.65 -68.07 -15.51
C ILE A 317 -8.80 -68.84 -14.85
N LEU A 318 -8.49 -69.73 -13.90
CA LEU A 318 -9.51 -70.50 -13.19
C LEU A 318 -10.41 -69.60 -12.33
N GLY A 319 -9.83 -68.61 -11.65
CA GLY A 319 -10.56 -67.64 -10.85
C GLY A 319 -11.57 -66.84 -11.68
N ALA A 320 -11.16 -66.37 -12.85
CA ALA A 320 -12.06 -65.64 -13.75
C ALA A 320 -13.13 -66.57 -14.36
N ALA A 321 -12.73 -67.72 -14.90
CA ALA A 321 -13.60 -68.59 -15.68
C ALA A 321 -14.58 -69.44 -14.83
N SER A 322 -14.16 -69.92 -13.65
CA SER A 322 -14.99 -70.75 -12.76
C SER A 322 -15.56 -69.99 -11.57
N ASP A 323 -14.80 -69.05 -11.01
CA ASP A 323 -15.14 -68.42 -9.72
C ASP A 323 -15.68 -66.97 -9.90
N GLN A 324 -15.96 -66.56 -11.15
CA GLN A 324 -16.47 -65.23 -11.55
C GLN A 324 -15.64 -64.05 -10.98
N ARG A 325 -14.33 -64.24 -10.78
CA ARG A 325 -13.46 -63.17 -10.30
C ARG A 325 -13.22 -62.10 -11.37
N PRO A 326 -13.11 -60.81 -10.98
CA PRO A 326 -12.87 -59.75 -11.94
C PRO A 326 -11.48 -59.86 -12.56
N LEU A 327 -11.45 -59.68 -13.89
CA LEU A 327 -10.22 -59.41 -14.63
C LEU A 327 -9.94 -57.91 -14.59
N PHE A 328 -8.69 -57.52 -14.87
CA PHE A 328 -8.41 -56.10 -15.01
C PHE A 328 -9.07 -55.51 -16.25
N HIS A 329 -9.78 -54.42 -16.03
CA HIS A 329 -10.32 -53.54 -17.05
C HIS A 329 -9.63 -52.19 -16.96
N VAL A 330 -9.29 -51.66 -18.13
CA VAL A 330 -8.72 -50.34 -18.31
C VAL A 330 -9.75 -49.45 -19.00
N TRP A 331 -9.64 -48.14 -18.82
CA TRP A 331 -10.52 -47.21 -19.51
C TRP A 331 -10.03 -46.99 -20.94
N SER A 332 -10.95 -46.59 -21.82
CA SER A 332 -10.57 -46.11 -23.15
C SER A 332 -9.65 -44.88 -23.02
N ASP A 333 -8.75 -44.67 -23.98
CA ASP A 333 -7.86 -43.50 -24.04
C ASP A 333 -8.59 -42.17 -23.75
N ILE A 334 -9.75 -41.93 -24.38
CA ILE A 334 -10.54 -40.71 -24.17
C ILE A 334 -11.03 -40.58 -22.72
N GLY A 335 -11.48 -41.68 -22.13
CA GLY A 335 -11.94 -41.71 -20.73
C GLY A 335 -10.81 -41.40 -19.76
N GLU A 336 -9.62 -41.92 -20.03
CA GLU A 336 -8.42 -41.64 -19.26
C GLU A 336 -7.94 -40.20 -19.41
N GLU A 337 -8.00 -39.63 -20.61
CA GLU A 337 -7.70 -38.22 -20.85
C GLU A 337 -8.68 -37.31 -20.10
N MET A 338 -9.98 -37.62 -20.14
CA MET A 338 -11.01 -36.88 -19.39
C MET A 338 -10.77 -36.95 -17.89
N TRP A 339 -10.38 -38.12 -17.37
CA TRP A 339 -10.02 -38.30 -15.97
C TRP A 339 -8.90 -37.35 -15.53
N ILE A 340 -7.82 -37.29 -16.31
CA ILE A 340 -6.66 -36.43 -16.05
C ILE A 340 -7.07 -34.94 -16.15
N ALA A 341 -7.90 -34.59 -17.13
CA ALA A 341 -8.41 -33.22 -17.29
C ALA A 341 -9.27 -32.79 -16.08
N ILE A 342 -10.17 -33.65 -15.60
CA ILE A 342 -11.02 -33.39 -14.42
C ILE A 342 -10.15 -33.08 -13.20
N TRP A 343 -9.09 -33.85 -12.97
CA TRP A 343 -8.19 -33.62 -11.83
C TRP A 343 -7.34 -32.36 -11.99
N SER A 344 -6.96 -31.97 -13.21
CA SER A 344 -6.34 -30.66 -13.48
C SER A 344 -7.28 -29.48 -13.14
N ILE A 345 -8.56 -29.60 -13.52
CA ILE A 345 -9.59 -28.59 -13.23
C ILE A 345 -9.85 -28.52 -11.72
N ALA A 346 -9.97 -29.66 -11.06
CA ALA A 346 -10.20 -29.75 -9.62
C ALA A 346 -9.07 -29.09 -8.82
N GLY A 347 -7.81 -29.32 -9.20
CA GLY A 347 -6.66 -28.70 -8.55
C GLY A 347 -6.69 -27.17 -8.65
N ALA A 348 -6.84 -26.63 -9.86
CA ALA A 348 -6.98 -25.18 -10.06
C ALA A 348 -8.19 -24.60 -9.29
N ALA A 349 -9.32 -25.32 -9.24
CA ALA A 349 -10.55 -24.86 -8.60
C ALA A 349 -10.42 -24.75 -7.07
N ILE A 350 -9.77 -25.73 -6.43
CA ILE A 350 -9.52 -25.69 -4.98
C ILE A 350 -8.72 -24.44 -4.61
N VAL A 351 -7.64 -24.18 -5.34
CA VAL A 351 -6.81 -22.99 -5.09
C VAL A 351 -7.61 -21.71 -5.32
N TRP A 352 -8.38 -21.64 -6.40
CA TRP A 352 -9.22 -20.48 -6.71
C TRP A 352 -10.24 -20.18 -5.60
N ILE A 353 -10.96 -21.20 -5.13
CA ILE A 353 -12.03 -21.07 -4.11
C ILE A 353 -11.46 -20.72 -2.73
N PHE A 354 -10.35 -21.33 -2.32
CA PHE A 354 -9.84 -21.23 -0.94
C PHE A 354 -8.68 -20.24 -0.75
N SER A 355 -8.26 -19.55 -1.81
CA SER A 355 -7.15 -18.58 -1.85
C SER A 355 -7.19 -17.45 -0.83
N THR A 356 -8.35 -17.17 -0.23
CA THR A 356 -8.62 -15.82 0.26
C THR A 356 -8.47 -15.59 1.75
N LYS A 357 -8.12 -16.56 2.62
CA LYS A 357 -7.77 -16.24 4.04
C LYS A 357 -7.20 -17.34 4.97
N ARG A 358 -7.13 -18.63 4.60
CA ARG A 358 -6.67 -19.68 5.53
C ARG A 358 -5.78 -20.73 4.87
N LEU A 359 -4.46 -20.59 5.03
CA LEU A 359 -3.46 -21.55 4.56
C LEU A 359 -3.73 -22.99 5.06
N VAL A 360 -4.20 -23.12 6.30
CA VAL A 360 -4.56 -24.42 6.92
C VAL A 360 -5.73 -25.10 6.21
N LEU A 361 -6.70 -24.33 5.71
CA LEU A 361 -7.85 -24.89 5.02
C LEU A 361 -7.43 -25.42 3.65
N LEU A 362 -6.54 -24.69 2.96
CA LEU A 362 -5.97 -25.11 1.69
C LEU A 362 -5.18 -26.43 1.83
N THR A 363 -4.26 -26.51 2.80
CA THR A 363 -3.48 -27.74 3.04
C THR A 363 -4.37 -28.94 3.37
N GLY A 364 -5.39 -28.74 4.20
CA GLY A 364 -6.39 -29.78 4.50
C GLY A 364 -7.13 -30.28 3.25
N THR A 365 -7.59 -29.38 2.38
CA THR A 365 -8.25 -29.76 1.13
C THR A 365 -7.34 -30.47 0.13
N VAL A 366 -6.03 -30.13 0.10
CA VAL A 366 -5.05 -30.82 -0.77
C VAL A 366 -4.91 -32.28 -0.32
N ILE A 367 -4.66 -32.49 0.97
CA ILE A 367 -4.47 -33.82 1.55
C ILE A 367 -5.72 -34.66 1.35
N PHE A 368 -6.90 -34.08 1.55
CA PHE A 368 -8.17 -34.76 1.32
C PHE A 368 -8.36 -35.11 -0.16
N GLY A 369 -8.08 -34.19 -1.09
CA GLY A 369 -8.18 -34.43 -2.53
C GLY A 369 -7.25 -35.55 -3.02
N MET A 370 -5.98 -35.53 -2.57
CA MET A 370 -5.02 -36.60 -2.88
C MET A 370 -5.45 -37.94 -2.26
N GLY A 371 -5.88 -37.94 -1.00
CA GLY A 371 -6.38 -39.13 -0.32
C GLY A 371 -7.61 -39.73 -1.00
N PHE A 372 -8.53 -38.88 -1.46
CA PHE A 372 -9.71 -39.30 -2.24
C PHE A 372 -9.31 -39.89 -3.59
N LEU A 373 -8.38 -39.28 -4.32
CA LEU A 373 -7.91 -39.80 -5.60
C LEU A 373 -7.21 -41.15 -5.45
N ILE A 374 -6.26 -41.27 -4.50
CA ILE A 374 -5.52 -42.52 -4.26
C ILE A 374 -6.46 -43.59 -3.72
N GLY A 375 -7.26 -43.29 -2.69
CA GLY A 375 -8.18 -44.24 -2.06
C GLY A 375 -9.29 -44.69 -3.01
N GLY A 376 -9.87 -43.75 -3.78
CA GLY A 376 -10.89 -44.07 -4.79
C GLY A 376 -10.33 -44.94 -5.91
N SER A 377 -9.14 -44.63 -6.41
CA SER A 377 -8.46 -45.45 -7.43
C SER A 377 -8.11 -46.83 -6.89
N TYR A 378 -7.70 -46.94 -5.63
CA TYR A 378 -7.43 -48.23 -4.97
C TYR A 378 -8.71 -49.08 -4.80
N LEU A 379 -9.84 -48.47 -4.43
CA LEU A 379 -11.13 -49.18 -4.36
C LEU A 379 -11.57 -49.70 -5.73
N LEU A 380 -11.42 -48.88 -6.78
CA LEU A 380 -11.65 -49.31 -8.16
C LEU A 380 -10.71 -50.45 -8.57
N PHE A 381 -9.44 -50.38 -8.17
CA PHE A 381 -8.44 -51.42 -8.40
C PHE A 381 -8.80 -52.76 -7.76
N LEU A 382 -9.34 -52.77 -6.54
CA LEU A 382 -9.86 -53.98 -5.89
C LEU A 382 -11.07 -54.56 -6.66
N GLY A 383 -11.86 -53.70 -7.29
CA GLY A 383 -12.95 -54.08 -8.19
C GLY A 383 -12.52 -54.53 -9.59
N GLY A 384 -11.22 -54.60 -9.87
CA GLY A 384 -10.67 -54.99 -11.17
C GLY A 384 -10.53 -53.84 -12.17
N TRP A 385 -10.55 -52.58 -11.74
CA TRP A 385 -10.34 -51.43 -12.63
C TRP A 385 -8.96 -50.81 -12.42
N TRP A 386 -8.13 -50.79 -13.46
CA TRP A 386 -6.87 -50.07 -13.45
C TRP A 386 -7.01 -48.78 -14.24
N ILE A 387 -7.00 -47.65 -13.52
CA ILE A 387 -7.15 -46.30 -14.07
C ILE A 387 -5.90 -45.47 -13.80
N PRO A 388 -5.59 -44.46 -14.63
CA PRO A 388 -4.40 -43.64 -14.44
C PRO A 388 -4.40 -42.89 -13.12
N LEU A 389 -3.42 -43.18 -12.27
CA LEU A 389 -3.25 -42.53 -10.97
C LEU A 389 -2.16 -41.45 -11.02
N ALA A 390 -0.98 -41.75 -11.55
CA ALA A 390 0.15 -40.83 -11.50
C ALA A 390 -0.09 -39.57 -12.35
N PRO A 391 -0.54 -39.64 -13.62
CA PRO A 391 -0.91 -38.45 -14.39
C PRO A 391 -2.01 -37.60 -13.73
N ALA A 392 -3.00 -38.24 -13.09
CA ALA A 392 -4.06 -37.53 -12.36
C ALA A 392 -3.52 -36.80 -11.13
N LEU A 393 -2.61 -37.42 -10.36
CA LEU A 393 -1.93 -36.78 -9.23
C LEU A 393 -1.04 -35.62 -9.69
N TYR A 394 -0.24 -35.80 -10.75
CA TYR A 394 0.63 -34.74 -11.26
C TYR A 394 -0.16 -33.54 -11.78
N THR A 395 -1.26 -33.77 -12.50
CA THR A 395 -2.13 -32.67 -12.95
C THR A 395 -2.83 -31.96 -11.80
N PHE A 396 -3.32 -32.71 -10.81
CA PHE A 396 -3.94 -32.13 -9.61
C PHE A 396 -2.95 -31.23 -8.87
N ILE A 397 -1.76 -31.73 -8.52
CA ILE A 397 -0.75 -30.97 -7.77
C ILE A 397 -0.17 -29.83 -8.62
N GLY A 398 0.14 -30.09 -9.89
CA GLY A 398 0.74 -29.10 -10.79
C GLY A 398 -0.19 -27.91 -11.04
N SER A 399 -1.48 -28.16 -11.30
CA SER A 399 -2.47 -27.09 -11.53
C SER A 399 -2.65 -26.23 -10.28
N MET A 400 -2.60 -26.83 -9.09
CA MET A 400 -2.60 -26.09 -7.82
C MET A 400 -1.37 -25.19 -7.69
N MET A 401 -0.16 -25.70 -7.94
CA MET A 401 1.07 -24.91 -7.83
C MET A 401 1.09 -23.72 -8.80
N VAL A 402 0.69 -23.95 -10.05
CA VAL A 402 0.64 -22.89 -11.07
C VAL A 402 -0.43 -21.86 -10.72
N MET A 403 -1.60 -22.29 -10.26
CA MET A 403 -2.67 -21.38 -9.84
C MET A 403 -2.27 -20.58 -8.59
N GLN A 404 -1.60 -21.20 -7.62
CA GLN A 404 -1.10 -20.52 -6.42
C GLN A 404 -0.06 -19.46 -6.78
N SER A 405 0.87 -19.79 -7.68
CA SER A 405 1.88 -18.87 -8.20
C SER A 405 1.25 -17.71 -8.96
N TYR A 406 0.26 -17.99 -9.82
CA TYR A 406 -0.49 -16.97 -10.56
C TYR A 406 -1.17 -15.97 -9.61
N MET A 407 -1.89 -16.48 -8.60
CA MET A 407 -2.56 -15.62 -7.62
C MET A 407 -1.57 -14.79 -6.80
N TYR A 408 -0.45 -15.39 -6.39
CA TYR A 408 0.61 -14.69 -5.67
C TYR A 408 1.18 -13.54 -6.49
N VAL A 409 1.53 -13.79 -7.76
CA VAL A 409 2.02 -12.76 -8.69
C VAL A 409 0.96 -11.68 -8.94
N SER A 410 -0.31 -12.06 -9.11
CA SER A 410 -1.40 -11.08 -9.30
C SER A 410 -1.56 -10.16 -8.08
N ARG A 411 -1.48 -10.71 -6.86
CA ARG A 411 -1.58 -9.95 -5.62
C ARG A 411 -0.36 -9.05 -5.39
N LEU A 412 0.84 -9.53 -5.74
CA LEU A 412 2.05 -8.70 -5.70
C LEU A 412 1.95 -7.51 -6.66
N ARG A 413 1.39 -7.70 -7.86
CA ARG A 413 1.17 -6.60 -8.81
C ARG A 413 0.19 -5.57 -8.26
N GLU A 414 -0.91 -6.00 -7.67
CA GLU A 414 -1.90 -5.11 -7.03
C GLU A 414 -1.29 -4.33 -5.85
N LEU A 415 -0.48 -4.98 -5.00
CA LEU A 415 0.23 -4.33 -3.91
C LEU A 415 1.26 -3.31 -4.41
N ASN A 416 2.03 -3.64 -5.45
CA ASN A 416 3.02 -2.73 -6.00
C ASN A 416 2.37 -1.52 -6.69
N SER A 417 1.25 -1.70 -7.41
CA SER A 417 0.54 -0.56 -7.98
C SER A 417 -0.02 0.36 -6.89
N ALA A 418 -0.66 -0.22 -5.86
CA ALA A 418 -1.18 0.56 -4.74
C ALA A 418 -0.07 1.30 -3.97
N LEU A 419 1.11 0.68 -3.83
CA LEU A 419 2.27 1.33 -3.23
C LEU A 419 2.79 2.48 -4.10
N SER A 420 2.86 2.30 -5.42
CA SER A 420 3.29 3.35 -6.36
C SER A 420 2.34 4.54 -6.33
N ASP A 421 1.03 4.30 -6.39
CA ASP A 421 0.01 5.34 -6.32
C ASP A 421 0.09 6.11 -4.99
N SER A 422 0.35 5.41 -3.88
CA SER A 422 0.53 6.04 -2.57
C SER A 422 1.81 6.87 -2.48
N ILE A 423 2.90 6.46 -3.13
CA ILE A 423 4.15 7.22 -3.16
C ILE A 423 3.98 8.50 -3.98
N GLU A 424 3.26 8.43 -5.11
CA GLU A 424 3.01 9.60 -5.97
C GLU A 424 2.11 10.63 -5.26
N LEU A 425 1.06 10.16 -4.56
CA LEU A 425 0.23 11.02 -3.72
C LEU A 425 1.03 11.68 -2.59
N LEU A 426 1.86 10.90 -1.88
CA LEU A 426 2.73 11.42 -0.82
C LEU A 426 3.77 12.42 -1.34
N ALA A 427 4.30 12.22 -2.55
CA ALA A 427 5.24 13.14 -3.17
C ALA A 427 4.55 14.46 -3.57
N HIS A 428 3.32 14.40 -4.10
CA HIS A 428 2.51 15.57 -4.38
C HIS A 428 2.14 16.34 -3.10
N ASP A 429 1.63 15.63 -2.07
CA ASP A 429 1.23 16.22 -0.78
C ASP A 429 2.44 16.76 0.01
N ALA A 430 3.64 16.20 -0.18
CA ALA A 430 4.86 16.72 0.44
C ALA A 430 5.40 17.99 -0.24
N SER A 431 4.98 18.30 -1.47
CA SER A 431 5.52 19.39 -2.28
C SER A 431 4.52 20.51 -2.62
N HIS A 432 3.22 20.32 -2.35
CA HIS A 432 2.17 21.30 -2.63
C HIS A 432 1.36 21.65 -1.35
N ASP A 433 0.78 22.85 -1.33
CA ASP A 433 -0.14 23.32 -0.30
C ASP A 433 -1.53 22.69 -0.52
N ALA A 434 -2.05 22.02 0.50
CA ALA A 434 -3.29 21.25 0.40
C ALA A 434 -4.54 22.10 0.13
N LEU A 435 -4.51 23.40 0.48
CA LEU A 435 -5.67 24.29 0.28
C LEU A 435 -5.69 24.89 -1.13
N THR A 436 -4.56 25.41 -1.60
CA THR A 436 -4.48 26.16 -2.87
C THR A 436 -4.01 25.32 -4.06
N GLY A 437 -3.39 24.16 -3.82
CA GLY A 437 -2.76 23.34 -4.86
C GLY A 437 -1.48 23.94 -5.43
N LEU A 438 -1.00 25.06 -4.89
CA LEU A 438 0.28 25.67 -5.27
C LEU A 438 1.45 24.89 -4.69
N PRO A 439 2.66 24.99 -5.27
CA PRO A 439 3.90 24.64 -4.59
C PRO A 439 3.93 25.15 -3.13
N ASN A 440 4.35 24.28 -2.21
CA ASN A 440 4.59 24.67 -0.83
C ASN A 440 5.99 25.24 -0.64
N ARG A 441 6.32 25.66 0.59
CA ARG A 441 7.62 26.22 0.95
C ARG A 441 8.80 25.36 0.49
N ASN A 442 8.72 24.04 0.59
CA ASN A 442 9.84 23.16 0.24
C ASN A 442 10.09 23.15 -1.28
N LEU A 443 9.04 23.01 -2.08
CA LEU A 443 9.17 23.02 -3.54
C LEU A 443 9.59 24.39 -4.08
N PHE A 444 9.12 25.48 -3.45
CA PHE A 444 9.56 26.83 -3.79
C PHE A 444 11.07 27.00 -3.54
N MET A 445 11.54 26.64 -2.35
CA MET A 445 12.97 26.72 -1.97
C MET A 445 13.86 25.94 -2.95
N ASP A 446 13.45 24.73 -3.34
CA ASP A 446 14.18 23.91 -4.30
C ASP A 446 14.32 24.60 -5.67
N ARG A 447 13.24 25.20 -6.18
CA ARG A 447 13.26 25.95 -7.45
C ARG A 447 14.15 27.19 -7.38
N VAL A 448 14.12 27.92 -6.27
CA VAL A 448 15.00 29.09 -6.09
C VAL A 448 16.46 28.66 -5.95
N ASP A 449 16.77 27.58 -5.23
CA ASP A 449 18.13 27.03 -5.16
C ASP A 449 18.63 26.60 -6.55
N HIS A 450 17.75 26.08 -7.39
CA HIS A 450 18.04 25.80 -8.79
C HIS A 450 18.37 27.08 -9.58
N ALA A 451 17.58 28.15 -9.43
CA ALA A 451 17.83 29.45 -10.04
C ALA A 451 19.17 30.06 -9.59
N ILE A 452 19.50 30.02 -8.28
CA ILE A 452 20.80 30.47 -7.73
C ILE A 452 21.96 29.69 -8.34
N LYS A 453 21.85 28.35 -8.43
CA LYS A 453 22.90 27.53 -9.03
C LYS A 453 23.08 27.84 -10.51
N TYR A 454 22.01 28.21 -11.21
CA TYR A 454 22.04 28.58 -12.62
C TYR A 454 22.65 29.97 -12.83
N SER A 455 22.29 30.97 -12.02
CA SER A 455 22.88 32.33 -12.08
C SER A 455 24.39 32.33 -11.86
N LYS A 456 24.89 31.48 -10.95
CA LYS A 456 26.35 31.30 -10.74
C LYS A 456 27.09 30.76 -11.96
N ARG A 457 26.40 30.04 -12.84
CA ARG A 457 26.98 29.47 -14.08
C ARG A 457 26.80 30.40 -15.29
N ASN A 458 25.80 31.28 -15.26
CA ASN A 458 25.46 32.19 -16.34
C ASN A 458 25.32 33.62 -15.81
N SER A 459 26.36 34.44 -16.02
CA SER A 459 26.44 35.81 -15.50
C SER A 459 25.37 36.77 -16.05
N ASN A 460 24.71 36.40 -17.15
CA ASN A 460 23.66 37.22 -17.76
C ASN A 460 22.24 36.80 -17.33
N TYR A 461 22.11 35.74 -16.53
CA TYR A 461 20.82 35.27 -16.05
C TYR A 461 20.48 35.96 -14.73
N LEU A 462 19.30 36.55 -14.67
CA LEU A 462 18.73 37.20 -13.50
C LEU A 462 17.36 36.61 -13.22
N PHE A 463 16.96 36.60 -11.95
CA PHE A 463 15.63 36.24 -11.51
C PHE A 463 15.22 37.16 -10.36
N ALA A 464 13.92 37.18 -10.03
CA ALA A 464 13.39 37.97 -8.94
C ALA A 464 12.53 37.14 -8.00
N ILE A 465 12.62 37.43 -6.70
CA ILE A 465 11.78 36.85 -5.66
C ILE A 465 10.80 37.90 -5.17
N PHE A 466 9.53 37.52 -5.12
CA PHE A 466 8.45 38.34 -4.63
C PHE A 466 7.93 37.71 -3.35
N PHE A 467 7.77 38.50 -2.31
CA PHE A 467 7.07 38.12 -1.09
C PHE A 467 5.78 38.93 -1.01
N ILE A 468 4.64 38.25 -0.96
CA ILE A 468 3.31 38.86 -1.07
C ILE A 468 2.53 38.51 0.18
N ASP A 469 2.01 39.53 0.85
CA ASP A 469 1.10 39.39 1.98
C ASP A 469 -0.24 40.07 1.67
N LEU A 470 -1.34 39.37 1.94
CA LEU A 470 -2.68 39.90 1.71
C LEU A 470 -3.11 40.85 2.83
N ASP A 471 -3.27 42.12 2.48
CA ASP A 471 -3.62 43.15 3.46
C ASP A 471 -4.99 42.86 4.09
N ARG A 472 -5.04 42.89 5.42
CA ARG A 472 -6.27 42.74 6.22
C ARG A 472 -6.99 41.39 6.03
N PHE A 473 -6.31 40.32 5.60
CA PHE A 473 -6.93 39.00 5.47
C PHE A 473 -7.57 38.50 6.78
N LYS A 474 -6.98 38.79 7.93
CA LYS A 474 -7.58 38.49 9.25
C LYS A 474 -9.00 39.07 9.40
N MET A 475 -9.23 40.29 8.92
CA MET A 475 -10.56 40.93 8.96
C MET A 475 -11.57 40.18 8.09
N ILE A 476 -11.12 39.62 6.96
CA ILE A 476 -11.96 38.78 6.09
C ILE A 476 -12.35 37.50 6.82
N ASN A 477 -11.40 36.84 7.50
CA ASN A 477 -11.67 35.66 8.32
C ASN A 477 -12.63 35.96 9.48
N ASP A 478 -12.39 37.05 10.20
CA ASP A 478 -13.19 37.42 11.37
C ASP A 478 -14.63 37.84 10.97
N SER A 479 -14.80 38.42 9.78
CA SER A 479 -16.10 38.92 9.29
C SER A 479 -16.93 37.86 8.55
N LEU A 480 -16.29 36.99 7.77
CA LEU A 480 -16.96 36.04 6.85
C LEU A 480 -16.72 34.56 7.21
N GLY A 481 -15.86 34.29 8.20
CA GLY A 481 -15.50 32.96 8.66
C GLY A 481 -14.39 32.29 7.84
N HIS A 482 -13.67 31.36 8.48
CA HIS A 482 -12.51 30.67 7.90
C HIS A 482 -12.80 29.96 6.56
N ASN A 483 -13.97 29.36 6.38
CA ASN A 483 -14.34 28.72 5.11
C ASN A 483 -14.39 29.71 3.94
N MET A 484 -14.76 30.97 4.20
CA MET A 484 -14.77 32.01 3.16
C MET A 484 -13.35 32.52 2.91
N GLY A 485 -12.54 32.65 3.96
CA GLY A 485 -11.10 32.95 3.84
C GLY A 485 -10.35 31.90 3.02
N ASP A 486 -10.64 30.62 3.22
CA ASP A 486 -10.04 29.53 2.45
C ASP A 486 -10.34 29.64 0.94
N ARG A 487 -11.60 29.93 0.60
CA ARG A 487 -12.01 30.18 -0.80
C ARG A 487 -11.38 31.45 -1.36
N PHE A 488 -11.18 32.47 -0.53
CA PHE A 488 -10.47 33.68 -0.91
C PHE A 488 -9.01 33.39 -1.26
N LEU A 489 -8.32 32.60 -0.44
CA LEU A 489 -6.94 32.16 -0.71
C LEU A 489 -6.85 31.34 -2.01
N GLN A 490 -7.81 30.44 -2.27
CA GLN A 490 -7.88 29.69 -3.53
C GLN A 490 -8.09 30.62 -4.75
N ALA A 491 -8.93 31.64 -4.62
CA ALA A 491 -9.16 32.62 -5.69
C ALA A 491 -7.93 33.51 -5.95
N ILE A 492 -7.23 33.92 -4.88
CA ILE A 492 -5.96 34.65 -4.98
C ILE A 492 -4.90 33.79 -5.66
N ALA A 493 -4.78 32.51 -5.28
CA ALA A 493 -3.83 31.58 -5.89
C ALA A 493 -4.03 31.48 -7.42
N ALA A 494 -5.29 31.32 -7.86
CA ALA A 494 -5.63 31.28 -9.29
C ALA A 494 -5.32 32.63 -9.99
N LEU A 495 -5.66 33.75 -9.36
CA LEU A 495 -5.38 35.09 -9.90
C LEU A 495 -3.87 35.32 -10.07
N LEU A 496 -3.06 34.94 -9.08
CA LEU A 496 -1.61 35.03 -9.16
C LEU A 496 -1.04 34.13 -10.26
N GLN A 497 -1.54 32.89 -10.42
CA GLN A 497 -1.13 32.01 -11.53
C GLN A 497 -1.43 32.62 -12.90
N ASP A 498 -2.62 33.20 -13.08
CA ASP A 498 -3.03 33.86 -14.34
C ASP A 498 -2.18 35.09 -14.66
N CYS A 499 -1.56 35.71 -13.64
CA CYS A 499 -0.66 36.84 -13.79
C CYS A 499 0.75 36.43 -14.23
N LEU A 500 1.09 35.15 -14.34
CA LEU A 500 2.47 34.69 -14.49
C LEU A 500 2.70 33.87 -15.76
N ARG A 501 3.96 33.76 -16.19
CA ARG A 501 4.37 32.90 -17.30
C ARG A 501 4.49 31.46 -16.81
N SER A 502 4.48 30.50 -17.74
CA SER A 502 4.64 29.07 -17.39
C SER A 502 6.00 28.71 -16.77
N ILE A 503 7.02 29.56 -16.95
CA ILE A 503 8.35 29.38 -16.34
C ILE A 503 8.42 29.92 -14.92
N ASP A 504 7.55 30.88 -14.58
CA ASP A 504 7.50 31.48 -13.25
C ASP A 504 6.87 30.48 -12.27
N THR A 505 7.20 30.63 -10.99
CA THR A 505 6.64 29.80 -9.93
C THR A 505 5.94 30.66 -8.90
N VAL A 506 4.66 30.41 -8.65
CA VAL A 506 3.96 30.92 -7.47
C VAL A 506 3.82 29.82 -6.43
N ALA A 507 4.04 30.15 -5.16
CA ALA A 507 3.94 29.24 -4.02
C ALA A 507 3.20 29.91 -2.86
N ARG A 508 2.68 29.08 -1.95
CA ARG A 508 2.10 29.54 -0.69
C ARG A 508 2.95 29.03 0.47
N LEU A 509 3.47 29.95 1.29
CA LEU A 509 4.35 29.62 2.42
C LEU A 509 3.55 29.22 3.67
N GLY A 510 2.35 29.79 3.81
CA GLY A 510 1.43 29.54 4.92
C GLY A 510 0.55 30.77 5.15
N GLY A 511 -0.58 30.61 5.85
CA GLY A 511 -1.48 31.74 6.16
C GLY A 511 -1.94 32.49 4.89
N ASP A 512 -1.71 33.78 4.86
CA ASP A 512 -1.96 34.76 3.79
C ASP A 512 -0.72 35.12 2.95
N GLU A 513 0.38 34.38 3.12
CA GLU A 513 1.66 34.67 2.47
C GLU A 513 1.85 33.84 1.19
N PHE A 514 2.08 34.54 0.10
CA PHE A 514 2.44 33.96 -1.21
C PHE A 514 3.84 34.41 -1.60
N THR A 515 4.55 33.58 -2.35
CA THR A 515 5.82 33.95 -2.96
C THR A 515 5.82 33.65 -4.44
N ILE A 516 6.58 34.45 -5.19
CA ILE A 516 6.75 34.24 -6.63
C ILE A 516 8.24 34.26 -6.97
N LEU A 517 8.68 33.28 -7.74
CA LEU A 517 9.94 33.30 -8.47
C LEU A 517 9.60 33.71 -9.90
N VAL A 518 10.02 34.91 -10.28
CA VAL A 518 9.97 35.38 -11.67
C VAL A 518 11.31 35.06 -12.30
N ASP A 519 11.29 34.13 -13.24
CA ASP A 519 12.50 33.48 -13.75
C ASP A 519 12.94 34.12 -15.08
N ASP A 520 14.24 34.08 -15.37
CA ASP A 520 14.88 34.56 -16.61
C ASP A 520 14.50 36.01 -17.02
N ILE A 521 14.65 36.96 -16.09
CA ILE A 521 14.38 38.38 -16.34
C ILE A 521 15.59 39.07 -17.00
N GLN A 522 15.33 40.06 -17.85
CA GLN A 522 16.41 40.83 -18.51
C GLN A 522 16.95 41.95 -17.63
N ASP A 523 16.07 42.61 -16.88
CA ASP A 523 16.41 43.71 -15.98
C ASP A 523 15.35 43.90 -14.89
N VAL A 524 15.61 44.85 -13.98
CA VAL A 524 14.71 45.16 -12.86
C VAL A 524 13.32 45.61 -13.33
N SER A 525 13.21 46.30 -14.48
CA SER A 525 11.93 46.83 -14.97
C SER A 525 10.94 45.72 -15.34
N GLU A 526 11.44 44.55 -15.75
CA GLU A 526 10.60 43.39 -16.04
C GLU A 526 9.94 42.85 -14.77
N ALA A 527 10.68 42.75 -13.66
CA ALA A 527 10.11 42.39 -12.36
C ALA A 527 9.07 43.44 -11.90
N LEU A 528 9.37 44.73 -12.01
CA LEU A 528 8.42 45.79 -11.65
C LEU A 528 7.12 45.70 -12.47
N THR A 529 7.23 45.37 -13.76
CA THR A 529 6.06 45.16 -14.63
C THR A 529 5.18 44.01 -14.17
N VAL A 530 5.76 42.92 -13.64
CA VAL A 530 5.01 41.81 -13.04
C VAL A 530 4.30 42.26 -11.77
N ALA A 531 4.96 43.05 -10.92
CA ALA A 531 4.37 43.59 -9.70
C ALA A 531 3.18 44.51 -9.99
N ASP A 532 3.33 45.44 -10.94
CA ASP A 532 2.25 46.30 -11.40
C ASP A 532 1.06 45.50 -11.94
N ARG A 533 1.34 44.45 -12.73
CA ARG A 533 0.29 43.57 -13.26
C ARG A 533 -0.49 42.88 -12.13
N ILE A 534 0.20 42.37 -11.12
CA ILE A 534 -0.44 41.74 -9.95
C ILE A 534 -1.32 42.75 -9.22
N LEU A 535 -0.78 43.90 -8.82
CA LEU A 535 -1.53 44.93 -8.10
C LEU A 535 -2.71 45.47 -8.91
N HIS A 536 -2.56 45.63 -10.22
CA HIS A 536 -3.65 46.07 -11.10
C HIS A 536 -4.80 45.05 -11.14
N ARG A 537 -4.50 43.74 -11.10
CA ARG A 537 -5.52 42.70 -11.02
C ARG A 537 -6.24 42.70 -9.67
N PHE A 538 -5.57 43.14 -8.61
CA PHE A 538 -6.16 43.26 -7.27
C PHE A 538 -7.17 44.43 -7.18
N LEU A 539 -7.14 45.39 -8.10
CA LEU A 539 -8.16 46.44 -8.19
C LEU A 539 -9.56 45.92 -8.60
N SER A 540 -9.64 44.71 -9.13
CA SER A 540 -10.90 44.07 -9.52
C SER A 540 -11.47 43.23 -8.38
N PRO A 541 -12.79 43.32 -8.07
CA PRO A 541 -13.37 42.53 -6.99
C PRO A 541 -13.43 41.04 -7.35
N ILE A 542 -13.17 40.20 -6.36
CA ILE A 542 -13.36 38.75 -6.43
C ILE A 542 -14.72 38.42 -5.81
N THR A 543 -15.58 37.74 -6.58
CA THR A 543 -16.90 37.33 -6.08
C THR A 543 -16.80 35.96 -5.41
N ILE A 544 -17.07 35.88 -4.10
CA ILE A 544 -17.03 34.63 -3.34
C ILE A 544 -18.30 34.51 -2.50
N GLY A 545 -19.07 33.45 -2.73
CA GLY A 545 -20.34 33.24 -2.01
C GLY A 545 -21.44 34.28 -2.30
N GLY A 546 -21.29 35.08 -3.36
CA GLY A 546 -22.22 36.15 -3.73
C GLY A 546 -21.82 37.55 -3.26
N GLU A 547 -20.77 37.66 -2.43
CA GLU A 547 -20.19 38.92 -1.96
C GLU A 547 -19.01 39.34 -2.84
N ALA A 548 -18.86 40.63 -3.09
CA ALA A 548 -17.73 41.20 -3.85
C ALA A 548 -16.64 41.69 -2.89
N ILE A 549 -15.48 41.05 -2.90
CA ILE A 549 -14.33 41.38 -2.03
C ILE A 549 -13.24 42.02 -2.88
N PHE A 550 -12.74 43.19 -2.46
CA PHE A 550 -11.61 43.85 -3.10
C PHE A 550 -10.31 43.40 -2.43
N PRO A 551 -9.48 42.59 -3.09
CA PRO A 551 -8.21 42.17 -2.52
C PRO A 551 -7.21 43.33 -2.51
N SER A 552 -6.35 43.37 -1.50
CA SER A 552 -5.18 44.25 -1.44
C SER A 552 -3.99 43.44 -0.97
N ALA A 553 -2.81 43.76 -1.48
CA ALA A 553 -1.58 43.10 -1.06
C ALA A 553 -0.41 44.07 -1.02
N SER A 554 0.50 43.77 -0.11
CA SER A 554 1.81 44.39 -0.03
C SER A 554 2.85 43.42 -0.59
N ILE A 555 3.72 43.90 -1.48
CA ILE A 555 4.68 43.07 -2.22
C ILE A 555 6.11 43.55 -1.95
N GLY A 556 6.99 42.66 -1.52
CA GLY A 556 8.43 42.89 -1.46
C GLY A 556 9.13 42.21 -2.60
N ILE A 557 10.07 42.89 -3.26
CA ILE A 557 10.77 42.38 -4.44
C ILE A 557 12.27 42.38 -4.17
N VAL A 558 12.94 41.27 -4.45
CA VAL A 558 14.41 41.15 -4.46
C VAL A 558 14.85 40.69 -5.83
N ILE A 559 15.87 41.35 -6.39
CA ILE A 559 16.52 40.93 -7.64
C ILE A 559 17.75 40.10 -7.28
N SER A 560 17.95 39.00 -7.98
CA SER A 560 19.13 38.15 -7.81
C SER A 560 20.40 38.95 -8.10
N THR A 561 21.34 38.94 -7.17
CA THR A 561 22.71 39.42 -7.35
C THR A 561 23.69 38.24 -7.21
N PRO A 562 24.94 38.36 -7.70
CA PRO A 562 25.95 37.32 -7.54
C PRO A 562 26.29 36.96 -6.09
N ASP A 563 25.97 37.85 -5.14
CA ASP A 563 26.30 37.71 -3.72
C ASP A 563 25.32 36.81 -2.96
N TYR A 564 24.18 36.45 -3.55
CA TYR A 564 23.22 35.53 -2.93
C TYR A 564 23.67 34.07 -3.09
N ASP A 565 23.95 33.42 -1.96
CA ASP A 565 24.42 32.04 -1.91
C ASP A 565 23.33 31.01 -1.58
N ASN A 566 22.20 31.44 -1.02
CA ASN A 566 21.12 30.56 -0.57
C ASN A 566 19.75 31.23 -0.67
N CYS A 567 18.69 30.43 -0.78
CA CYS A 567 17.32 30.93 -0.90
C CYS A 567 16.80 31.63 0.38
N ILE A 568 17.33 31.30 1.56
CA ILE A 568 16.85 31.86 2.83
C ILE A 568 17.11 33.37 2.89
N ASP A 569 18.29 33.81 2.45
CA ASP A 569 18.64 35.24 2.41
C ASP A 569 17.74 36.02 1.44
N LEU A 570 17.49 35.47 0.24
CA LEU A 570 16.59 36.09 -0.75
C LEU A 570 15.15 36.24 -0.21
N LEU A 571 14.61 35.20 0.43
CA LEU A 571 13.28 35.24 1.02
C LEU A 571 13.19 36.22 2.17
N ARG A 572 14.22 36.27 3.05
CA ARG A 572 14.29 37.23 4.15
C ARG A 572 14.30 38.66 3.61
N ASP A 573 15.12 38.94 2.61
CA ASP A 573 15.26 40.30 2.07
C ASP A 573 13.96 40.72 1.33
N ALA A 574 13.26 39.77 0.70
CA ALA A 574 11.96 40.02 0.07
C ALA A 574 10.86 40.27 1.11
N ASP A 575 10.86 39.54 2.23
CA ASP A 575 9.97 39.78 3.35
C ASP A 575 10.20 41.17 3.98
N ILE A 576 11.45 41.59 4.15
CA ILE A 576 11.81 42.94 4.63
C ILE A 576 11.26 44.03 3.70
N ALA A 577 11.42 43.86 2.39
CA ALA A 577 10.87 44.79 1.41
C ALA A 577 9.33 44.82 1.43
N MET A 578 8.67 43.67 1.67
CA MET A 578 7.22 43.56 1.80
C MET A 578 6.72 44.31 3.03
N TYR A 579 7.40 44.14 4.16
CA TYR A 579 7.09 44.89 5.37
C TYR A 579 7.26 46.39 5.17
N ARG A 580 8.32 46.81 4.46
CA ARG A 580 8.49 48.22 4.08
C ARG A 580 7.33 48.71 3.23
N ALA A 581 6.85 47.92 2.26
CA ALA A 581 5.68 48.25 1.46
C ALA A 581 4.41 48.44 2.33
N LYS A 582 4.21 47.60 3.36
CA LYS A 582 3.13 47.78 4.34
C LYS A 582 3.26 49.10 5.09
N SER A 583 4.44 49.40 5.61
CA SER A 583 4.69 50.62 6.40
C SER A 583 4.46 51.91 5.62
N LEU A 584 4.65 51.88 4.29
CA LEU A 584 4.49 53.05 3.42
C LEU A 584 3.03 53.29 2.98
N GLY A 585 2.07 52.44 3.39
CA GLY A 585 0.65 52.66 3.16
C GLY A 585 -0.09 51.52 2.44
N LYS A 586 0.44 50.28 2.46
CA LYS A 586 -0.18 49.04 1.90
C LYS A 586 -0.52 49.14 0.41
N GLY A 587 -1.02 48.04 -0.18
CA GLY A 587 -1.50 48.02 -1.58
C GLY A 587 -0.45 48.40 -2.63
N ARG A 588 0.84 48.14 -2.35
CA ARG A 588 1.98 48.57 -3.17
C ARG A 588 3.09 47.54 -3.14
N TYR A 589 4.08 47.72 -4.01
CA TYR A 589 5.32 46.97 -3.94
C TYR A 589 6.50 47.85 -3.48
N THR A 590 7.56 47.22 -2.99
CA THR A 590 8.83 47.87 -2.68
C THR A 590 9.98 46.95 -3.10
N LEU A 591 11.00 47.54 -3.74
CA LEU A 591 12.22 46.84 -4.11
C LEU A 591 13.18 46.88 -2.91
N PHE A 592 13.76 45.75 -2.56
CA PHE A 592 14.74 45.66 -1.48
C PHE A 592 15.97 46.51 -1.77
N ASP A 593 16.41 47.27 -0.77
CA ASP A 593 17.73 47.86 -0.71
C ASP A 593 18.40 47.55 0.64
N GLN A 594 19.73 47.68 0.70
CA GLN A 594 20.50 47.34 1.89
C GLN A 594 20.17 48.26 3.09
N GLU A 595 19.69 49.48 2.84
CA GLU A 595 19.30 50.42 3.89
C GLU A 595 18.03 49.94 4.62
N MET A 596 17.11 49.27 3.91
CA MET A 596 15.92 48.62 4.50
C MET A 596 16.29 47.49 5.48
N TYR A 597 17.32 46.70 5.17
CA TYR A 597 17.81 45.65 6.07
C TYR A 597 18.34 46.25 7.39
N GLU A 598 19.16 47.30 7.29
CA GLU A 598 19.69 48.00 8.46
C GLU A 598 18.59 48.68 9.29
N GLN A 599 17.58 49.26 8.64
CA GLN A 599 16.42 49.85 9.32
C GLN A 599 15.59 48.79 10.07
N THR A 600 15.37 47.63 9.47
CA THR A 600 14.60 46.54 10.11
C THR A 600 15.33 45.95 11.32
N LEU A 601 16.65 45.77 11.23
CA LEU A 601 17.47 45.40 12.38
C LEU A 601 17.41 46.45 13.49
N ARG A 602 17.46 47.74 13.14
CA ARG A 602 17.34 48.83 14.13
C ARG A 602 15.97 48.83 14.82
N LEU A 603 14.88 48.57 14.09
CA LEU A 603 13.52 48.48 14.65
C LEU A 603 13.35 47.28 15.58
N THR A 604 13.86 46.10 15.20
CA THR A 604 13.80 44.89 16.04
C THR A 604 14.58 45.08 17.35
N GLN A 605 15.74 45.75 17.28
CA GLN A 605 16.50 46.11 18.48
C GLN A 605 15.76 47.16 19.32
N LEU A 606 15.14 48.15 18.68
CA LEU A 606 14.37 49.18 19.36
C LEU A 606 13.14 48.61 20.08
N GLU A 607 12.48 47.60 19.51
CA GLU A 607 11.37 46.87 20.14
C GLU A 607 11.83 46.18 21.43
N SER A 608 12.95 45.46 21.35
CA SER A 608 13.54 44.81 22.51
C SER A 608 13.90 45.82 23.59
N GLU A 609 14.47 46.96 23.22
CA GLU A 609 14.81 48.05 24.14
C GLU A 609 13.56 48.71 24.75
N LEU A 610 12.48 48.90 23.98
CA LEU A 610 11.23 49.51 24.42
C LEU A 610 10.54 48.69 25.50
N HIS A 611 10.61 47.37 25.39
CA HIS A 611 10.05 46.46 26.38
C HIS A 611 10.72 46.61 27.76
N TYR A 612 12.02 46.93 27.79
CA TYR A 612 12.77 47.17 29.02
C TYR A 612 12.63 48.60 29.56
N ALA A 613 12.27 49.58 28.72
CA ALA A 613 12.24 51.00 29.08
C ALA A 613 11.28 51.32 30.25
N LEU A 614 10.13 50.62 30.33
CA LEU A 614 9.17 50.77 31.43
C LEU A 614 9.75 50.28 32.76
N GLU A 615 10.43 49.13 32.77
CA GLU A 615 11.02 48.55 33.98
C GLU A 615 12.20 49.39 34.50
N HIS A 616 13.00 49.95 33.58
CA HIS A 616 14.21 50.69 33.89
C HIS A 616 13.99 52.20 34.11
N ARG A 617 12.73 52.67 34.08
CA ARG A 617 12.34 54.09 34.28
C ARG A 617 13.05 55.03 33.30
N GLU A 618 13.07 54.67 32.03
CA GLU A 618 13.74 55.43 30.97
C GLU A 618 12.85 56.51 30.34
N PHE A 619 11.56 56.56 30.71
CA PHE A 619 10.62 57.58 30.26
C PHE A 619 10.58 58.80 31.19
N GLU A 620 10.37 59.96 30.60
CA GLU A 620 10.15 61.23 31.29
C GLU A 620 9.05 62.02 30.57
N LEU A 621 8.31 62.86 31.31
CA LEU A 621 7.30 63.75 30.73
C LEU A 621 7.85 65.18 30.60
N TYR A 622 7.64 65.76 29.43
CA TYR A 622 7.85 67.18 29.18
C TYR A 622 6.49 67.84 29.04
N TYR A 623 6.40 69.11 29.40
CA TYR A 623 5.13 69.81 29.54
C TYR A 623 5.13 71.04 28.65
N GLN A 624 4.26 71.09 27.65
CA GLN A 624 4.14 72.22 26.75
C GLN A 624 3.03 73.17 27.21
N PRO A 625 3.30 74.47 27.43
CA PRO A 625 2.27 75.42 27.86
C PRO A 625 1.15 75.60 26.84
N ILE A 626 -0.09 75.63 27.33
CA ILE A 626 -1.28 76.05 26.61
C ILE A 626 -1.72 77.39 27.20
N VAL A 627 -1.82 78.43 26.37
CA VAL A 627 -2.10 79.81 26.78
C VAL A 627 -3.50 80.21 26.33
N SER A 628 -4.25 80.88 27.20
CA SER A 628 -5.51 81.53 26.86
C SER A 628 -5.22 82.76 26.01
N LEU A 629 -5.71 82.79 24.77
CA LEU A 629 -5.54 83.94 23.88
C LEU A 629 -6.42 85.13 24.29
N THR A 630 -7.41 84.90 25.17
CA THR A 630 -8.28 85.96 25.69
C THR A 630 -7.63 86.71 26.85
N THR A 631 -6.93 86.00 27.73
CA THR A 631 -6.35 86.56 28.96
C THR A 631 -4.83 86.66 28.93
N ASP A 632 -4.18 86.10 27.90
CA ASP A 632 -2.73 85.94 27.77
C ASP A 632 -2.09 85.24 28.99
N GLN A 633 -2.86 84.39 29.67
CA GLN A 633 -2.45 83.63 30.85
C GLN A 633 -2.33 82.14 30.56
N LEU A 634 -1.49 81.47 31.34
CA LEU A 634 -1.32 80.02 31.30
C LEU A 634 -2.63 79.31 31.67
N ALA A 635 -3.17 78.52 30.75
CA ALA A 635 -4.40 77.75 30.94
C ALA A 635 -4.12 76.29 31.36
N GLY A 636 -2.99 75.74 30.93
CA GLY A 636 -2.65 74.35 31.18
C GLY A 636 -1.34 73.93 30.53
N PHE A 637 -1.07 72.63 30.57
CA PHE A 637 0.04 72.00 29.87
C PHE A 637 -0.42 70.76 29.13
N GLU A 638 0.25 70.45 28.01
CA GLU A 638 0.21 69.13 27.41
C GLU A 638 1.40 68.29 27.87
N ALA A 639 1.13 67.10 28.40
CA ALA A 639 2.12 66.12 28.80
C ALA A 639 2.60 65.31 27.59
N LEU A 640 3.87 65.47 27.27
CA LEU A 640 4.53 64.88 26.12
C LEU A 640 5.64 63.92 26.57
N ILE A 641 5.48 62.65 26.27
CA ILE A 641 6.46 61.62 26.64
C ILE A 641 7.81 61.81 25.93
N ARG A 642 8.89 61.51 26.63
CA ARG A 642 10.27 61.53 26.15
C ARG A 642 10.95 60.23 26.59
N TRP A 643 11.67 59.57 25.69
CA TRP A 643 12.42 58.37 26.03
C TRP A 643 13.92 58.67 26.07
N LYS A 644 14.51 58.54 27.26
CA LYS A 644 15.95 58.69 27.51
C LYS A 644 16.60 57.30 27.60
N ASN A 645 16.98 56.76 26.45
CA ASN A 645 17.64 55.47 26.38
C ASN A 645 19.13 55.59 26.78
N PRO A 646 19.65 54.75 27.69
CA PRO A 646 21.03 54.82 28.17
C PRO A 646 22.10 54.62 27.09
N LYS A 647 21.79 53.89 26.01
CA LYS A 647 22.72 53.57 24.92
C LYS A 647 22.61 54.55 23.76
N ARG A 648 21.38 54.93 23.38
CA ARG A 648 21.08 55.74 22.19
C ARG A 648 20.86 57.23 22.50
N GLY A 649 20.76 57.60 23.77
CA GLY A 649 20.40 58.96 24.17
C GLY A 649 18.90 59.20 24.01
N PHE A 650 18.53 60.39 23.53
CA PHE A 650 17.12 60.76 23.38
C PHE A 650 16.50 60.12 22.13
N ILE A 651 15.42 59.36 22.32
CA ILE A 651 14.65 58.72 21.25
C ILE A 651 13.35 59.51 21.02
N SER A 652 13.10 59.88 19.77
CA SER A 652 11.96 60.71 19.40
C SER A 652 10.63 59.94 19.57
N PRO A 653 9.56 60.56 20.10
CA PRO A 653 8.22 59.96 20.13
C PRO A 653 7.72 59.46 18.77
N ILE A 654 8.08 60.13 17.68
CA ILE A 654 7.75 59.73 16.30
C ILE A 654 8.37 58.37 15.94
N GLU A 655 9.48 58.00 16.58
CA GLU A 655 10.19 56.74 16.32
C GLU A 655 9.62 55.57 17.13
N PHE A 656 9.29 55.78 18.42
CA PHE A 656 8.90 54.67 19.30
C PHE A 656 7.39 54.53 19.55
N ILE A 657 6.57 55.59 19.38
CA ILE A 657 5.11 55.49 19.58
C ILE A 657 4.48 54.54 18.55
N PRO A 658 4.76 54.65 17.23
CA PRO A 658 4.21 53.71 16.26
C PRO A 658 4.61 52.25 16.56
N LEU A 659 5.86 52.05 16.98
CA LEU A 659 6.35 50.74 17.39
C LEU A 659 5.64 50.20 18.64
N ALA A 660 5.36 51.06 19.61
CA ALA A 660 4.60 50.71 20.81
C ALA A 660 3.14 50.34 20.46
N GLU A 661 2.54 51.00 19.47
CA GLU A 661 1.19 50.69 18.99
C GLU A 661 1.14 49.34 18.27
N ASP A 662 2.08 49.08 17.36
CA ASP A 662 2.16 47.82 16.60
C ASP A 662 2.40 46.60 17.51
N THR A 663 3.16 46.78 18.59
CA THR A 663 3.51 45.72 19.55
C THR A 663 2.53 45.61 20.73
N GLY A 664 1.58 46.54 20.84
CA GLY A 664 0.64 46.64 21.97
C GLY A 664 1.25 47.20 23.27
N LEU A 665 2.56 47.50 23.30
CA LEU A 665 3.23 48.13 24.46
C LEU A 665 2.71 49.54 24.78
N ILE A 666 2.04 50.19 23.82
CA ILE A 666 1.45 51.54 24.00
C ILE A 666 0.45 51.59 25.15
N VAL A 667 -0.22 50.48 25.48
CA VAL A 667 -1.17 50.42 26.60
C VAL A 667 -0.44 50.62 27.93
N ALA A 668 0.65 49.88 28.13
CA ALA A 668 1.45 49.97 29.35
C ALA A 668 2.18 51.33 29.46
N VAL A 669 2.66 51.86 28.33
CA VAL A 669 3.26 53.20 28.27
C VAL A 669 2.23 54.28 28.60
N GLY A 670 1.05 54.23 28.00
CA GLY A 670 -0.01 55.20 28.24
C GLY A 670 -0.55 55.15 29.67
N ASP A 671 -0.65 53.98 30.28
CA ASP A 671 -1.02 53.84 31.70
C ASP A 671 0.02 54.51 32.62
N TRP A 672 1.31 54.41 32.28
CA TRP A 672 2.38 55.12 32.99
C TRP A 672 2.30 56.64 32.78
N VAL A 673 2.11 57.11 31.55
CA VAL A 673 1.96 58.55 31.23
C VAL A 673 0.79 59.17 31.99
N LEU A 674 -0.38 58.51 31.99
CA LEU A 674 -1.57 58.98 32.70
C LEU A 674 -1.29 59.17 34.20
N ARG A 675 -0.65 58.18 34.83
CA ARG A 675 -0.31 58.22 36.25
C ARG A 675 0.67 59.34 36.57
N GLU A 676 1.76 59.43 35.81
CA GLU A 676 2.82 60.42 36.05
C GLU A 676 2.32 61.85 35.83
N ALA A 677 1.52 62.09 34.77
CA ALA A 677 0.94 63.39 34.50
C ALA A 677 -0.08 63.82 35.57
N CYS A 678 -0.91 62.88 36.06
CA CYS A 678 -1.83 63.15 37.17
C CYS A 678 -1.08 63.47 38.47
N GLN A 679 -0.04 62.71 38.79
CA GLN A 679 0.79 62.95 39.96
C GLN A 679 1.49 64.30 39.88
N GLN A 680 2.11 64.62 38.74
CA GLN A 680 2.77 65.90 38.55
C GLN A 680 1.81 67.09 38.70
N LEU A 681 0.59 66.98 38.17
CA LEU A 681 -0.42 68.02 38.32
C LEU A 681 -0.82 68.20 39.79
N THR A 682 -1.01 67.10 40.54
CA THR A 682 -1.27 67.17 41.98
C THR A 682 -0.13 67.90 42.71
N ASP A 683 1.13 67.56 42.42
CA ASP A 683 2.29 68.18 43.06
C ASP A 683 2.33 69.70 42.79
N TRP A 684 2.02 70.12 41.56
CA TRP A 684 1.93 71.53 41.20
C TRP A 684 0.77 72.25 41.89
N LEU A 685 -0.41 71.64 41.97
CA LEU A 685 -1.58 72.23 42.63
C LEU A 685 -1.39 72.35 44.15
N GLN A 686 -0.65 71.42 44.78
CA GLN A 686 -0.27 71.52 46.18
C GLN A 686 0.72 72.65 46.44
N LYS A 687 1.71 72.80 45.54
CA LYS A 687 2.76 73.84 45.65
C LYS A 687 2.23 75.23 45.32
N PHE A 688 1.28 75.33 44.39
CA PHE A 688 0.69 76.57 43.91
C PHE A 688 -0.84 76.50 43.95
N PRO A 689 -1.47 76.66 45.13
CA PRO A 689 -2.94 76.61 45.26
C PRO A 689 -3.68 77.66 44.42
N GLU A 690 -3.00 78.77 44.09
CA GLU A 690 -3.54 79.84 43.23
C GLU A 690 -3.70 79.41 41.76
N ALA A 691 -3.02 78.34 41.33
CA ALA A 691 -3.17 77.74 40.00
C ALA A 691 -4.29 76.69 39.94
N ALA A 692 -5.32 76.76 40.80
CA ALA A 692 -6.39 75.77 40.91
C ALA A 692 -7.14 75.45 39.58
N ASN A 693 -7.08 76.35 38.60
CA ASN A 693 -7.73 76.18 37.29
C ASN A 693 -6.84 75.50 36.23
N LEU A 694 -5.58 75.20 36.54
CA LEU A 694 -4.62 74.61 35.61
C LEU A 694 -5.12 73.24 35.11
N LYS A 695 -5.06 73.04 33.80
CA LYS A 695 -5.43 71.77 33.14
C LYS A 695 -4.20 71.01 32.65
N MET A 696 -4.27 69.68 32.69
CA MET A 696 -3.28 68.78 32.10
C MET A 696 -3.92 68.02 30.93
N SER A 697 -3.42 68.26 29.72
CA SER A 697 -3.71 67.47 28.52
C SER A 697 -2.82 66.24 28.46
N ILE A 698 -3.43 65.09 28.18
CA ILE A 698 -2.74 63.80 28.06
C ILE A 698 -3.27 63.07 26.82
N ASN A 699 -2.36 62.68 25.93
CA ASN A 699 -2.69 61.89 24.75
C ASN A 699 -3.16 60.48 25.14
N LEU A 700 -4.28 60.04 24.55
CA LEU A 700 -4.87 58.72 24.78
C LEU A 700 -4.86 57.92 23.48
N ALA A 701 -4.09 56.83 23.48
CA ALA A 701 -3.93 56.01 22.28
C ALA A 701 -5.20 55.20 21.94
N SER A 702 -5.39 54.91 20.64
CA SER A 702 -6.46 54.07 20.11
C SER A 702 -6.62 52.74 20.85
N HIS A 703 -5.51 52.07 21.14
CA HIS A 703 -5.49 50.77 21.82
C HIS A 703 -5.99 50.86 23.26
N GLN A 704 -5.67 51.94 23.99
CA GLN A 704 -6.13 52.14 25.36
C GLN A 704 -7.65 52.34 25.44
N ILE A 705 -8.26 53.04 24.48
CA ILE A 705 -9.72 53.23 24.43
C ILE A 705 -10.46 51.89 24.28
N ARG A 706 -9.86 50.92 23.60
CA ARG A 706 -10.44 49.60 23.38
C ARG A 706 -10.36 48.72 24.63
N GLU A 707 -9.40 48.95 25.51
CA GLU A 707 -9.23 48.16 26.74
C GLU A 707 -10.53 48.13 27.57
N PRO A 708 -11.04 46.94 27.93
CA PRO A 708 -12.26 46.81 28.72
C PRO A 708 -12.16 47.49 30.10
N ASP A 709 -10.96 47.53 30.68
CA ASP A 709 -10.67 47.97 32.04
C ASP A 709 -10.13 49.42 32.13
N LEU A 710 -10.09 50.17 31.02
CA LEU A 710 -9.60 51.56 30.98
C LEU A 710 -10.25 52.45 32.07
N LEU A 711 -11.57 52.33 32.24
CA LEU A 711 -12.31 53.13 33.20
C LEU A 711 -11.93 52.78 34.65
N ASP A 712 -11.75 51.50 34.94
CA ASP A 712 -11.34 51.01 36.26
C ASP A 712 -9.91 51.47 36.60
N LYS A 713 -9.00 51.41 35.61
CA LYS A 713 -7.63 51.92 35.74
C LYS A 713 -7.60 53.42 36.00
N LEU A 714 -8.40 54.18 35.26
CA LEU A 714 -8.46 55.64 35.41
C LEU A 714 -9.04 56.03 36.78
N ASP A 715 -10.09 55.34 37.24
CA ASP A 715 -10.64 55.54 38.58
C ASP A 715 -9.61 55.26 39.67
N ALA A 716 -8.80 54.21 39.50
CA ALA A 716 -7.70 53.92 40.41
C ALA A 716 -6.63 55.04 40.42
N ILE A 717 -6.24 55.56 39.25
CA ILE A 717 -5.25 56.65 39.14
C ILE A 717 -5.78 57.95 39.77
N LEU A 718 -7.03 58.32 39.50
CA LEU A 718 -7.66 59.51 40.10
C LEU A 718 -7.77 59.37 41.64
N ALA A 719 -8.11 58.19 42.13
CA ALA A 719 -8.18 57.90 43.56
C ALA A 719 -6.80 57.93 44.25
N GLU A 720 -5.76 57.42 43.57
CA GLU A 720 -4.39 57.37 44.09
C GLU A 720 -3.73 58.75 44.13
N THR A 721 -3.86 59.52 43.04
CA THR A 721 -3.22 60.85 42.91
C THR A 721 -4.03 61.97 43.57
N GLY A 722 -5.32 61.73 43.83
CA GLY A 722 -6.23 62.72 44.42
C GLY A 722 -6.58 63.89 43.48
N VAL A 723 -6.22 63.83 42.21
CA VAL A 723 -6.48 64.89 41.23
C VAL A 723 -7.97 64.93 40.86
N ASN A 724 -8.54 66.12 40.71
CA ASN A 724 -9.92 66.26 40.25
C ASN A 724 -10.00 65.99 38.74
N GLY A 725 -10.92 65.13 38.30
CA GLY A 725 -11.12 64.81 36.89
C GLY A 725 -11.33 66.05 35.99
N SER A 726 -11.92 67.12 36.53
CA SER A 726 -12.07 68.40 35.80
C SER A 726 -10.76 69.10 35.45
N SER A 727 -9.65 68.73 36.07
CA SER A 727 -8.32 69.23 35.77
C SER A 727 -7.58 68.41 34.71
N ILE A 728 -8.16 67.29 34.27
CA ILE A 728 -7.59 66.40 33.25
C ILE A 728 -8.33 66.57 31.93
N ARG A 729 -7.56 66.64 30.84
CA ARG A 729 -8.04 66.61 29.47
C ARG A 729 -7.39 65.43 28.75
N LEU A 730 -8.21 64.55 28.18
CA LEU A 730 -7.73 63.45 27.36
C LEU A 730 -7.86 63.82 25.89
N GLU A 731 -6.75 63.70 25.17
CA GLU A 731 -6.64 64.08 23.76
C GLU A 731 -6.66 62.82 22.91
N ILE A 732 -7.52 62.81 21.89
CA ILE A 732 -7.77 61.65 21.05
C ILE A 732 -7.72 62.13 19.60
N THR A 733 -6.89 61.48 18.78
CA THR A 733 -6.77 61.86 17.37
C THR A 733 -8.08 61.65 16.60
N GLU A 734 -8.31 62.45 15.57
CA GLU A 734 -9.51 62.35 14.71
C GLU A 734 -9.70 60.93 14.14
N SER A 735 -8.62 60.31 13.66
CA SER A 735 -8.64 58.95 13.10
C SER A 735 -9.09 57.90 14.13
N THR A 736 -8.63 58.01 15.38
CA THR A 736 -9.02 57.14 16.48
C THR A 736 -10.52 57.19 16.76
N LEU A 737 -11.15 58.35 16.59
CA LEU A 737 -12.59 58.51 16.82
C LEU A 737 -13.45 57.95 15.68
N MET A 738 -12.98 58.08 14.43
CA MET A 738 -13.72 57.63 13.24
C MET A 738 -13.74 56.11 13.07
N ASP A 739 -12.71 55.42 13.58
CA ASP A 739 -12.53 53.97 13.44
C ASP A 739 -13.39 53.13 14.42
N GLN A 740 -14.38 53.72 15.11
CA GLN A 740 -15.00 53.14 16.30
C GLN A 740 -16.54 53.22 16.34
N GLY A 741 -17.19 52.15 16.82
CA GLY A 741 -18.66 52.02 16.93
C GLY A 741 -19.28 52.57 18.22
N GLU A 742 -20.57 52.27 18.46
CA GLU A 742 -21.36 52.76 19.62
C GLU A 742 -20.72 52.49 20.99
N GLN A 743 -19.90 51.45 21.11
CA GLN A 743 -19.20 51.10 22.36
C GLN A 743 -18.20 52.18 22.79
N THR A 744 -17.48 52.79 21.84
CA THR A 744 -16.51 53.86 22.14
C THR A 744 -17.23 55.13 22.55
N ILE A 745 -18.33 55.48 21.87
CA ILE A 745 -19.19 56.61 22.28
C ILE A 745 -19.66 56.44 23.73
N ALA A 746 -20.09 55.22 24.10
CA ALA A 746 -20.49 54.92 25.47
C ALA A 746 -19.34 55.07 26.49
N LYS A 747 -18.12 54.61 26.16
CA LYS A 747 -16.93 54.79 27.02
C LYS A 747 -16.56 56.27 27.17
N LEU A 748 -16.55 57.04 26.08
CA LEU A 748 -16.28 58.49 26.13
C LEU A 748 -17.31 59.24 26.98
N ALA A 749 -18.58 58.85 26.90
CA ALA A 749 -19.63 59.43 27.76
C ALA A 749 -19.38 59.12 29.25
N GLN A 750 -18.87 57.93 29.55
CA GLN A 750 -18.50 57.53 30.92
C GLN A 750 -17.24 58.26 31.43
N LEU A 751 -16.28 58.60 30.56
CA LEU A 751 -15.16 59.47 30.91
C LEU A 751 -15.66 60.88 31.26
N ARG A 752 -16.55 61.43 30.45
CA ARG A 752 -17.16 62.74 30.72
C ARG A 752 -17.98 62.76 32.02
N ALA A 753 -18.64 61.67 32.37
CA ALA A 753 -19.35 61.53 33.65
C ALA A 753 -18.45 61.63 34.88
N ARG A 754 -17.12 61.42 34.71
CA ARG A 754 -16.09 61.62 35.75
C ARG A 754 -15.53 63.05 35.76
N ASN A 755 -16.21 63.97 35.08
CA ASN A 755 -15.80 65.36 34.85
C ASN A 755 -14.51 65.53 34.06
N ILE A 756 -14.03 64.50 33.36
CA ILE A 756 -12.83 64.59 32.52
C ILE A 756 -13.17 65.26 31.20
N GLN A 757 -12.33 66.20 30.78
CA GLN A 757 -12.50 66.88 29.49
C GLN A 757 -11.97 66.00 28.36
N LEU A 758 -12.68 65.97 27.23
CA LEU A 758 -12.26 65.24 26.04
C LEU A 758 -11.94 66.23 24.92
N SER A 759 -10.79 66.03 24.28
CA SER A 759 -10.32 66.85 23.16
C SER A 759 -10.10 65.98 21.93
N ILE A 760 -10.43 66.51 20.75
CA ILE A 760 -10.02 65.94 19.48
C ILE A 760 -8.70 66.57 19.08
N ASP A 761 -7.71 65.74 18.75
CA ASP A 761 -6.40 66.16 18.28
C ASP A 761 -6.22 65.96 16.77
N ASP A 762 -5.28 66.69 16.16
CA ASP A 762 -4.96 66.68 14.73
C ASP A 762 -6.16 66.91 13.79
N PHE A 763 -7.15 67.73 14.19
CA PHE A 763 -8.39 67.89 13.43
C PHE A 763 -8.13 68.60 12.08
N GLY A 764 -8.55 67.94 10.99
CA GLY A 764 -8.48 68.46 9.61
C GLY A 764 -7.51 67.73 8.67
N GLN A 765 -6.70 66.80 9.17
CA GLN A 765 -5.84 65.96 8.31
C GLN A 765 -6.59 64.82 7.60
N GLY A 766 -7.83 64.49 8.02
CA GLY A 766 -8.63 63.37 7.50
C GLY A 766 -9.96 63.74 6.81
N TYR A 767 -10.63 62.75 6.22
CA TYR A 767 -12.01 62.91 5.71
C TYR A 767 -13.01 62.85 6.88
N SER A 768 -13.15 63.97 7.58
CA SER A 768 -14.14 64.11 8.65
C SER A 768 -15.55 63.88 8.13
N SER A 769 -16.22 62.81 8.57
CA SER A 769 -17.66 62.68 8.38
C SER A 769 -18.34 63.56 9.42
N LEU A 770 -18.59 64.83 9.06
CA LEU A 770 -19.35 65.82 9.85
C LEU A 770 -20.63 65.23 10.49
N SER A 771 -21.19 64.20 9.84
CA SER A 771 -22.33 63.43 10.32
C SER A 771 -22.13 62.75 11.68
N TYR A 772 -20.89 62.45 12.12
CA TYR A 772 -20.61 61.77 13.39
C TYR A 772 -20.10 62.70 14.50
N LEU A 773 -19.49 63.83 14.14
CA LEU A 773 -18.84 64.72 15.11
C LEU A 773 -19.79 65.20 16.22
N HIS A 774 -21.05 65.49 15.86
CA HIS A 774 -22.09 65.91 16.81
C HIS A 774 -22.50 64.83 17.84
N ARG A 775 -22.16 63.56 17.61
CA ARG A 775 -22.53 62.42 18.48
C ARG A 775 -21.52 62.18 19.59
N PHE A 776 -20.28 62.65 19.43
CA PHE A 776 -19.23 62.42 20.40
C PHE A 776 -19.31 63.43 21.55
N PRO A 777 -19.13 63.00 22.82
CA PRO A 777 -19.23 63.86 23.99
C PRO A 777 -17.95 64.70 24.23
N ILE A 778 -17.49 65.40 23.19
CA ILE A 778 -16.24 66.17 23.16
C ILE A 778 -16.43 67.59 23.71
N ASN A 779 -15.39 68.12 24.34
CA ASN A 779 -15.35 69.49 24.85
C ASN A 779 -14.54 70.43 23.96
N ILE A 780 -13.47 69.92 23.36
CA ILE A 780 -12.41 70.74 22.75
C ILE A 780 -11.99 70.16 21.42
N LEU A 781 -11.67 71.05 20.49
CA LEU A 781 -11.15 70.72 19.17
C LEU A 781 -9.80 71.42 19.00
N LYS A 782 -8.74 70.63 18.77
CA LYS A 782 -7.39 71.15 18.48
C LYS A 782 -7.20 71.24 16.97
N ILE A 783 -6.86 72.43 16.49
CA ILE A 783 -6.57 72.70 15.09
C ILE A 783 -5.12 72.34 14.82
N ASP A 784 -4.92 71.41 13.90
CA ASP A 784 -3.60 70.90 13.54
C ASP A 784 -2.65 72.00 13.05
N ARG A 785 -1.38 71.86 13.44
CA ARG A 785 -0.29 72.78 13.09
C ARG A 785 -0.17 73.03 11.58
N ALA A 786 -0.49 72.07 10.70
CA ALA A 786 -0.37 72.23 9.26
C ALA A 786 -1.21 73.42 8.75
N PHE A 787 -2.38 73.65 9.34
CA PHE A 787 -3.24 74.78 8.98
C PHE A 787 -2.78 76.09 9.62
N VAL A 788 -2.31 76.04 10.87
CA VAL A 788 -1.88 77.22 11.65
C VAL A 788 -0.55 77.79 11.13
N SER A 789 0.41 76.91 10.82
CA SER A 789 1.76 77.30 10.39
C SER A 789 1.78 78.05 9.05
N GLN A 790 0.78 77.82 8.20
CA GLN A 790 0.67 78.43 6.86
C GLN A 790 -0.36 79.58 6.80
N MET A 791 -0.83 80.08 7.95
CA MET A 791 -1.74 81.24 7.99
C MET A 791 -1.00 82.52 7.59
N SER A 792 -1.44 83.13 6.49
CA SER A 792 -0.99 84.46 6.03
C SER A 792 -2.21 85.26 5.55
N ASP A 793 -2.19 86.59 5.75
CA ASP A 793 -3.34 87.45 5.43
C ASP A 793 -3.83 87.24 3.98
N GLY A 794 -5.06 86.75 3.82
CA GLY A 794 -5.69 86.47 2.51
C GLY A 794 -5.45 85.08 1.92
N GLY A 795 -4.78 84.16 2.64
CA GLY A 795 -4.54 82.79 2.20
C GLY A 795 -5.67 81.78 2.49
N GLU A 796 -5.74 80.71 1.71
CA GLU A 796 -6.75 79.63 1.79
C GLU A 796 -6.82 78.96 3.18
N ASN A 797 -5.67 78.82 3.86
CA ASN A 797 -5.61 78.21 5.19
C ASN A 797 -6.33 79.03 6.29
N ILE A 798 -6.44 80.36 6.15
CA ILE A 798 -7.22 81.17 7.10
C ILE A 798 -8.71 80.83 7.00
N GLU A 799 -9.22 80.55 5.80
CA GLU A 799 -10.63 80.15 5.62
C GLU A 799 -10.92 78.78 6.24
N ILE A 800 -9.95 77.85 6.17
CA ILE A 800 -10.05 76.53 6.80
C ILE A 800 -10.12 76.69 8.33
N VAL A 801 -9.17 77.42 8.93
CA VAL A 801 -9.15 77.68 10.37
C VAL A 801 -10.45 78.38 10.82
N ARG A 802 -10.91 79.40 10.08
CA ARG A 802 -12.20 80.09 10.33
C ARG A 802 -13.38 79.11 10.33
N THR A 803 -13.43 78.19 9.37
CA THR A 803 -14.50 77.21 9.23
C THR A 803 -14.48 76.21 10.39
N ILE A 804 -13.30 75.72 10.78
CA ILE A 804 -13.13 74.82 11.91
C ILE A 804 -13.55 75.50 13.22
N THR A 805 -13.14 76.75 13.44
CA THR A 805 -13.55 77.53 14.63
C THR A 805 -15.07 77.73 14.68
N MET A 806 -15.70 78.07 13.55
CA MET A 806 -17.17 78.21 13.47
C MET A 806 -17.89 76.88 13.76
N LEU A 807 -17.39 75.78 13.23
CA LEU A 807 -17.93 74.44 13.45
C LEU A 807 -17.86 74.05 14.93
N ALA A 808 -16.71 74.25 15.57
CA ALA A 808 -16.52 73.97 16.99
C ALA A 808 -17.52 74.75 17.86
N HIS A 809 -17.66 76.06 17.63
CA HIS A 809 -18.62 76.89 18.36
C HIS A 809 -20.08 76.46 18.12
N THR A 810 -20.43 76.04 16.90
CA THR A 810 -21.77 75.53 16.58
C THR A 810 -22.10 74.25 17.37
N LEU A 811 -21.08 73.46 17.69
CA LEU A 811 -21.20 72.24 18.50
C LEU A 811 -20.94 72.46 20.00
N ASN A 812 -20.82 73.71 20.45
CA ASN A 812 -20.47 74.10 21.83
C ASN A 812 -19.13 73.51 22.32
N MET A 813 -18.13 73.49 21.44
CA MET A 813 -16.76 73.09 21.76
C MET A 813 -15.84 74.32 21.75
N SER A 814 -14.82 74.31 22.61
CA SER A 814 -13.73 75.31 22.57
C SER A 814 -12.60 74.89 21.64
N VAL A 815 -11.81 75.86 21.20
CA VAL A 815 -10.77 75.66 20.18
C VAL A 815 -9.38 75.92 20.76
N VAL A 816 -8.45 75.03 20.44
CA VAL A 816 -7.02 75.20 20.70
C VAL A 816 -6.31 75.21 19.35
N ALA A 817 -5.52 76.24 19.06
CA ALA A 817 -4.69 76.26 17.85
C ALA A 817 -3.27 75.77 18.17
N GLU A 818 -2.81 74.76 17.44
CA GLU A 818 -1.48 74.18 17.63
C GLU A 818 -0.42 74.74 16.68
N GLY A 819 0.84 74.70 17.09
CA GLY A 819 1.95 75.15 16.26
C GLY A 819 1.97 76.65 16.01
N VAL A 820 1.52 77.45 16.99
CA VAL A 820 1.64 78.91 16.96
C VAL A 820 3.10 79.32 17.15
N GLU A 821 3.68 79.96 16.15
CA GLU A 821 5.12 80.32 16.10
C GLU A 821 5.36 81.83 16.00
N THR A 822 4.35 82.62 15.63
CA THR A 822 4.49 84.08 15.41
C THR A 822 3.38 84.89 16.07
N GLU A 823 3.67 86.13 16.47
CA GLU A 823 2.67 87.05 17.04
C GLU A 823 1.53 87.36 16.04
N GLN A 824 1.84 87.40 14.74
CA GLN A 824 0.83 87.61 13.70
C GLN A 824 -0.22 86.49 13.68
N GLN A 825 0.18 85.22 13.86
CA GLN A 825 -0.75 84.10 13.97
C GLN A 825 -1.66 84.26 15.20
N VAL A 826 -1.13 84.73 16.33
CA VAL A 826 -1.93 85.00 17.53
C VAL A 826 -2.99 86.06 17.26
N GLU A 827 -2.65 87.18 16.60
CA GLU A 827 -3.61 88.22 16.27
C GLU A 827 -4.74 87.72 15.36
N ILE A 828 -4.40 86.88 14.38
CA ILE A 828 -5.39 86.25 13.47
C ILE A 828 -6.30 85.32 14.27
N LEU A 829 -5.74 84.44 15.11
CA LEU A 829 -6.50 83.50 15.94
C LEU A 829 -7.43 84.21 16.93
N LYS A 830 -6.98 85.32 17.55
CA LYS A 830 -7.82 86.17 18.41
C LYS A 830 -9.00 86.78 17.64
N LYS A 831 -8.78 87.26 16.40
CA LYS A 831 -9.85 87.79 15.53
C LYS A 831 -10.86 86.71 15.11
N LEU A 832 -10.41 85.47 14.95
CA LEU A 832 -11.26 84.33 14.62
C LEU A 832 -12.05 83.78 15.82
N GLY A 833 -11.73 84.23 17.03
CA GLY A 833 -12.41 83.81 18.27
C GLY A 833 -11.87 82.52 18.87
N CYS A 834 -10.64 82.11 18.55
CA CYS A 834 -9.98 80.95 19.15
C CYS A 834 -9.63 81.22 20.62
N GLU A 835 -10.00 80.32 21.54
CA GLU A 835 -9.82 80.55 22.98
C GLU A 835 -8.40 80.27 23.47
N PHE A 836 -7.75 79.23 22.92
CA PHE A 836 -6.44 78.78 23.38
C PHE A 836 -5.43 78.67 22.23
N GLY A 837 -4.15 78.83 22.56
CA GLY A 837 -3.04 78.64 21.64
C GLY A 837 -1.90 77.85 22.28
N GLN A 838 -1.24 77.03 21.48
CA GLN A 838 -0.09 76.22 21.85
C GLN A 838 0.94 76.24 20.72
N GLY A 839 2.23 76.39 21.07
CA GLY A 839 3.29 76.42 20.07
C GLY A 839 4.57 77.06 20.57
N TYR A 840 5.58 77.10 19.70
CA TYR A 840 6.93 77.54 20.05
C TYR A 840 7.05 79.05 20.29
N LEU A 841 6.05 79.84 19.90
CA LEU A 841 5.97 81.25 20.30
C LEU A 841 5.91 81.39 21.83
N PHE A 842 5.16 80.52 22.50
CA PHE A 842 4.99 80.56 23.95
C PHE A 842 6.16 79.86 24.64
N SER A 843 6.40 78.60 24.27
CA SER A 843 7.53 77.82 24.75
C SER A 843 7.63 76.49 23.99
N HIS A 844 8.85 75.98 23.87
CA HIS A 844 9.08 74.56 23.62
C HIS A 844 8.60 73.71 24.82
N PRO A 845 8.40 72.39 24.64
CA PRO A 845 8.10 71.48 25.75
C PRO A 845 9.16 71.59 26.87
N LEU A 846 8.71 71.79 28.10
CA LEU A 846 9.54 72.08 29.27
C LEU A 846 9.74 70.84 30.16
N THR A 847 10.85 70.76 30.88
CA THR A 847 10.97 69.78 31.98
C THR A 847 10.04 70.18 33.13
N ALA A 848 9.72 69.25 34.04
CA ALA A 848 8.89 69.53 35.21
C ALA A 848 9.35 70.78 35.99
N SER A 849 10.67 70.92 36.22
CA SER A 849 11.23 72.07 36.93
C SER A 849 11.07 73.40 36.19
N ALA A 850 11.17 73.40 34.87
CA ALA A 850 10.98 74.61 34.06
C ALA A 850 9.49 74.97 33.94
N ALA A 851 8.60 73.97 33.87
CA ALA A 851 7.16 74.18 33.91
C ALA A 851 6.72 74.80 35.25
N GLU A 852 7.29 74.37 36.38
CA GLU A 852 7.06 75.01 37.68
C GLU A 852 7.40 76.51 37.68
N GLN A 853 8.48 76.90 37.00
CA GLN A 853 8.86 78.31 36.89
C GLN A 853 7.84 79.09 36.02
N ALA A 854 7.34 78.47 34.94
CA ALA A 854 6.29 79.07 34.12
C ALA A 854 4.99 79.29 34.91
N ILE A 855 4.61 78.33 35.76
CA ILE A 855 3.45 78.47 36.67
C ILE A 855 3.68 79.64 37.63
N ALA A 856 4.84 79.69 38.30
CA ALA A 856 5.16 80.74 39.25
C ALA A 856 5.15 82.15 38.61
N ASN A 857 5.70 82.28 37.39
CA ASN A 857 5.72 83.54 36.65
C ASN A 857 4.31 83.98 36.21
N SER A 858 3.47 83.02 35.78
CA SER A 858 2.08 83.32 35.41
C SER A 858 1.26 83.80 36.60
N ILE A 859 1.53 83.28 37.81
CA ILE A 859 0.86 83.73 39.04
C ILE A 859 1.33 85.14 39.42
N GLN A 860 2.63 85.43 39.34
CA GLN A 860 3.16 86.77 39.65
C GLN A 860 2.61 87.86 38.72
N ALA A 861 2.33 87.54 37.45
CA ALA A 861 1.70 88.45 36.49
C ALA A 861 0.21 88.76 36.80
N ILE A 862 -0.44 87.98 37.67
CA ILE A 862 -1.84 88.19 38.10
C ILE A 862 -1.93 89.11 39.34
N VAL A 863 -0.85 89.25 40.10
CA VAL A 863 -0.81 89.95 41.41
C VAL A 863 -0.33 91.42 41.30
N ILE A 864 0.07 91.87 40.11
CA ILE A 864 0.44 93.27 39.79
C ILE A 864 -0.65 93.88 38.91
#